data_AF-A0AAV9X899-F1
#
_entry.id   AF-A0AAV9X899-F1
#
_cell.length_a   1.000
_cell.length_b   1.000
_cell.length_c   1.000
_cell.angle_alpha   90.00
_cell.angle_beta   90.00
_cell.angle_gamma   90.00
#
_symmetry.space_group_name_H-M   'P 1'
#
loop_
_entity.id
_entity.type
_entity.pdbx_description
1 polymer ?
#
loop_
_entity_poly.entity_id
_entity_poly.type
_entity_poly.pdbx_seq_one_letter_code
_entity_poly.pdbx_strand_id
1 'polypeptide(L)'
;MRDLALSVALGATLLSSIVLADISKIVLVDVASQQFIDAKGRSRHFHGTNMVKKKFPWHEDTVNFVPGYSVVDRDIQYLKDLNINVVRLGVHWAGVEPVRGQYNQTYLEVTRSIIQKFQNNGIYTMVDHHQDVWAAQICGHGAPTWFVKPDWVIESHRMPVPQKSAPFAVDSQGIPSDADCGSIDWGTSYLDYAVGNAFGRLYNNYDNLGDTWAAYWKTLATNYGKFDGVMGYDLMNEPWVGDHMANPTLLIPGVADHTTLEPLWNKGNTAIREVDQTTIVMFEGATYDILSGFNNVPGGDGSKTAQSYHYYNPPQLGSIEDTIKNRIKDANRLHTTGFLTEFQLWGDDPKSLAGSLETTRQADRYLQSWTAWAYENVFSANQEPDPKLALIYARTYAEATAGITKTSYFEDVTGKYWVSWTAKTFITAPSLIRISPKMYYPDGIRVISNPPNAITYTMENENVIQLHYTDKAVNAQTILVSVQPQFPTGAITNSASGGKCMDVFNATVLPNNPVILFKCGTDWNQVWKFKKGTIQLAFDQDHNSNKYCLDTKPNDSSGSYLDVVLNACQGGKRSQQWSTTASGNIVNVASGYCVDINASNYQDGTKLLAYTCGNRQANQMWTLPGGVDGVWEVHS
;
A
#
# COMPACT_ATOMS: atom_id res chain seq x y z
N MET A 1 -18.24 41.01 -9.71
CA MET A 1 -17.66 40.89 -8.36
C MET A 1 -18.83 40.77 -7.41
N ARG A 2 -19.03 39.74 -6.60
CA ARG A 2 -18.32 38.50 -6.27
C ARG A 2 -19.41 37.68 -5.58
N ASP A 3 -19.58 36.40 -5.89
CA ASP A 3 -20.18 35.43 -4.97
C ASP A 3 -19.45 34.10 -5.18
N LEU A 4 -18.24 34.03 -4.62
CA LEU A 4 -17.56 32.77 -4.36
C LEU A 4 -17.99 32.35 -2.94
N ALA A 5 -18.93 31.42 -2.83
CA ALA A 5 -19.31 30.86 -1.55
C ALA A 5 -18.24 29.85 -1.12
N LEU A 6 -17.30 30.30 -0.30
CA LEU A 6 -16.33 29.45 0.39
C LEU A 6 -17.03 28.87 1.64
N SER A 7 -17.43 27.60 1.61
CA SER A 7 -17.96 26.91 2.80
C SER A 7 -16.82 26.62 3.76
N VAL A 8 -16.67 27.44 4.80
CA VAL A 8 -15.74 27.22 5.92
C VAL A 8 -16.51 26.55 7.05
N ALA A 9 -16.21 25.29 7.37
CA ALA A 9 -16.73 24.64 8.57
C ALA A 9 -15.96 25.16 9.79
N LEU A 10 -16.66 25.83 10.72
CA LEU A 10 -16.13 26.19 12.04
C LEU A 10 -15.96 24.95 12.92
N GLY A 11 -14.87 24.92 13.68
CA GLY A 11 -14.45 23.79 14.50
C GLY A 11 -15.51 23.32 15.51
N ALA A 12 -15.81 22.03 15.45
CA ALA A 12 -16.61 21.34 16.45
C ALA A 12 -15.68 20.78 17.55
N THR A 13 -15.99 21.11 18.81
CA THR A 13 -15.41 20.46 19.98
C THR A 13 -15.81 18.97 20.00
N LEU A 14 -14.83 18.08 19.84
CA LEU A 14 -15.01 16.62 19.89
C LEU A 14 -15.40 16.18 21.30
N LEU A 15 -16.67 15.83 21.48
CA LEU A 15 -17.07 14.82 22.47
C LEU A 15 -16.63 13.46 21.92
N SER A 16 -15.65 12.83 22.57
CA SER A 16 -15.19 11.47 22.31
C SER A 16 -16.33 10.48 22.56
N SER A 17 -17.13 10.22 21.53
CA SER A 17 -17.87 8.98 21.41
C SER A 17 -16.96 8.01 20.67
N ILE A 18 -16.86 6.77 21.15
CA ILE A 18 -16.21 5.68 20.41
C ILE A 18 -17.09 5.41 19.19
N VAL A 19 -16.88 6.16 18.12
CA VAL A 19 -17.42 5.84 16.81
C VAL A 19 -16.59 4.67 16.31
N LEU A 20 -17.17 3.47 16.33
CA LEU A 20 -16.58 2.32 15.66
C LEU A 20 -16.35 2.70 14.19
N ALA A 21 -15.16 2.39 13.66
CA ALA A 21 -14.84 2.66 12.27
C ALA A 21 -15.84 1.98 11.33
N ASP A 22 -16.13 2.60 10.18
CA ASP A 22 -17.07 2.07 9.18
C ASP A 22 -16.51 0.82 8.45
N ILE A 23 -16.52 -0.33 9.14
CA ILE A 23 -16.25 -1.63 8.53
C ILE A 23 -17.54 -2.25 8.01
N SER A 24 -17.47 -2.87 6.84
CA SER A 24 -18.60 -3.43 6.11
C SER A 24 -18.12 -4.70 5.42
N LYS A 25 -18.82 -5.81 5.67
CA LYS A 25 -18.43 -7.12 5.15
C LYS A 25 -18.28 -7.09 3.64
N ILE A 26 -17.22 -7.68 3.12
CA ILE A 26 -17.07 -7.91 1.67
C ILE A 26 -17.94 -9.11 1.30
N VAL A 27 -18.90 -8.89 0.40
CA VAL A 27 -19.95 -9.88 0.13
C VAL A 27 -19.84 -10.53 -1.24
N LEU A 28 -19.19 -9.85 -2.20
CA LEU A 28 -18.93 -10.38 -3.53
C LEU A 28 -17.82 -9.61 -4.26
N VAL A 29 -17.39 -10.17 -5.38
CA VAL A 29 -16.62 -9.51 -6.44
C VAL A 29 -17.56 -9.19 -7.60
N ASP A 30 -17.61 -7.92 -8.02
CA ASP A 30 -18.26 -7.54 -9.26
C ASP A 30 -17.32 -7.88 -10.42
N VAL A 31 -17.54 -9.05 -11.02
CA VAL A 31 -16.67 -9.65 -12.05
C VAL A 31 -16.57 -8.80 -13.32
N ALA A 32 -17.53 -7.91 -13.57
CA ALA A 32 -17.49 -7.03 -14.73
C ALA A 32 -16.59 -5.82 -14.51
N SER A 33 -16.51 -5.32 -13.27
CA SER A 33 -15.61 -4.22 -12.90
C SER A 33 -14.31 -4.67 -12.23
N GLN A 34 -14.22 -5.95 -11.88
CA GLN A 34 -13.15 -6.56 -11.10
C GLN A 34 -12.92 -5.82 -9.77
N GLN A 35 -14.00 -5.56 -9.03
CA GLN A 35 -13.92 -4.83 -7.76
C GLN A 35 -14.60 -5.61 -6.65
N PHE A 36 -14.01 -5.55 -5.46
CA PHE A 36 -14.62 -6.05 -4.24
C PHE A 36 -15.80 -5.16 -3.85
N ILE A 37 -16.96 -5.76 -3.56
CA ILE A 37 -18.17 -5.06 -3.18
C ILE A 37 -18.52 -5.38 -1.74
N ASP A 38 -18.71 -4.35 -0.93
CA ASP A 38 -19.15 -4.52 0.46
C ASP A 38 -20.67 -4.67 0.60
N ALA A 39 -21.13 -5.05 1.79
CA ALA A 39 -22.54 -5.26 2.11
C ALA A 39 -23.42 -4.00 1.94
N LYS A 40 -22.80 -2.83 1.81
CA LYS A 40 -23.47 -1.55 1.53
C LYS A 40 -23.49 -1.23 0.03
N GLY A 41 -22.93 -2.09 -0.81
CA GLY A 41 -22.89 -1.97 -2.26
C GLY A 41 -21.73 -1.13 -2.80
N ARG A 42 -20.79 -0.70 -1.94
CA ARG A 42 -19.66 0.15 -2.34
C ARG A 42 -18.54 -0.70 -2.93
N SER A 43 -17.86 -0.18 -3.95
CA SER A 43 -16.58 -0.73 -4.41
C SER A 43 -15.49 -0.44 -3.39
N ARG A 44 -14.68 -1.44 -3.04
CA ARG A 44 -13.62 -1.38 -2.02
C ARG A 44 -12.24 -1.59 -2.61
N HIS A 45 -11.28 -0.84 -2.08
CA HIS A 45 -9.86 -0.91 -2.43
C HIS A 45 -9.04 -1.03 -1.14
N PHE A 46 -7.99 -1.85 -1.19
CA PHE A 46 -7.24 -2.20 0.01
C PHE A 46 -5.76 -1.97 -0.17
N HIS A 47 -5.17 -1.18 0.74
CA HIS A 47 -3.74 -0.95 0.84
C HIS A 47 -3.30 -1.41 2.23
N GLY A 48 -2.28 -2.26 2.28
CA GLY A 48 -1.93 -2.91 3.52
C GLY A 48 -0.55 -3.53 3.60
N THR A 49 -0.38 -4.35 4.62
CA THR A 49 0.89 -5.00 4.93
C THR A 49 0.67 -6.45 5.37
N ASN A 50 1.72 -7.25 5.30
CA ASN A 50 1.75 -8.60 5.85
C ASN A 50 2.19 -8.56 7.32
N MET A 51 1.56 -9.39 8.15
CA MET A 51 1.99 -9.66 9.53
C MET A 51 2.01 -11.17 9.73
N VAL A 52 3.21 -11.75 9.72
CA VAL A 52 3.41 -13.20 9.66
C VAL A 52 4.51 -13.63 10.61
N LYS A 53 4.13 -14.32 11.69
CA LYS A 53 5.09 -14.94 12.60
C LYS A 53 5.34 -16.41 12.25
N LYS A 54 6.49 -16.68 11.64
CA LYS A 54 6.86 -18.01 11.12
C LYS A 54 7.33 -19.03 12.17
N LYS A 55 7.65 -18.56 13.38
CA LYS A 55 8.12 -19.41 14.50
C LYS A 55 7.13 -19.42 15.66
N PHE A 56 7.19 -20.47 16.49
CA PHE A 56 6.41 -20.60 17.72
C PHE A 56 6.44 -19.29 18.55
N PRO A 57 5.29 -18.80 19.05
CA PRO A 57 3.96 -19.41 19.05
C PRO A 57 3.09 -19.14 17.80
N TRP A 58 3.68 -18.71 16.68
CA TRP A 58 3.02 -18.48 15.37
C TRP A 58 1.91 -17.41 15.35
N HIS A 59 1.90 -16.54 16.35
CA HIS A 59 1.06 -15.35 16.41
C HIS A 59 1.83 -14.18 17.04
N GLU A 60 1.43 -12.97 16.70
CA GLU A 60 2.01 -11.74 17.22
C GLU A 60 1.78 -11.58 18.73
N ASP A 61 2.68 -10.84 19.40
CA ASP A 61 2.49 -10.49 20.81
C ASP A 61 1.27 -9.57 20.95
N THR A 62 0.38 -9.87 21.88
CA THR A 62 -0.87 -9.12 22.10
C THR A 62 -0.85 -8.30 23.39
N VAL A 63 0.26 -8.33 24.12
CA VAL A 63 0.42 -7.72 25.45
C VAL A 63 1.50 -6.65 25.43
N ASN A 64 2.66 -6.99 24.89
CA ASN A 64 3.81 -6.10 24.84
C ASN A 64 4.00 -5.56 23.44
N PHE A 65 4.39 -4.29 23.35
CA PHE A 65 4.87 -3.75 22.10
C PHE A 65 6.22 -4.38 21.74
N VAL A 66 6.27 -5.05 20.60
CA VAL A 66 7.48 -5.61 19.98
C VAL A 66 7.50 -5.07 18.56
N PRO A 67 8.44 -4.17 18.19
CA PRO A 67 8.47 -3.56 16.86
C PRO A 67 8.36 -4.60 15.75
N GLY A 68 7.30 -4.53 14.96
CA GLY A 68 7.03 -5.47 13.86
C GLY A 68 6.37 -6.79 14.25
N TYR A 69 6.36 -7.17 15.53
CA TYR A 69 5.96 -8.50 16.00
C TYR A 69 4.90 -8.48 17.12
N SER A 70 4.12 -7.39 17.19
CA SER A 70 3.01 -7.23 18.11
C SER A 70 1.77 -6.65 17.44
N VAL A 71 0.62 -6.85 18.08
CA VAL A 71 -0.64 -6.18 17.76
C VAL A 71 -1.22 -5.58 19.04
N VAL A 72 -0.62 -4.48 19.49
CA VAL A 72 -1.12 -3.67 20.61
C VAL A 72 -1.64 -2.31 20.13
N ASP A 73 -2.17 -1.47 21.03
CA ASP A 73 -2.71 -0.14 20.64
C ASP A 73 -1.69 0.74 19.91
N ARG A 74 -0.41 0.58 20.24
CA ARG A 74 0.68 1.28 19.57
C ARG A 74 0.81 0.86 18.10
N ASP A 75 0.74 -0.44 17.80
CA ASP A 75 0.74 -0.94 16.43
C ASP A 75 -0.46 -0.44 15.65
N ILE A 76 -1.64 -0.44 16.26
CA ILE A 76 -2.85 0.11 15.65
C ILE A 76 -2.66 1.58 15.27
N GLN A 77 -2.00 2.37 16.11
CA GLN A 77 -1.69 3.77 15.77
C GLN A 77 -0.72 3.87 14.59
N TYR A 78 0.31 3.03 14.53
CA TYR A 78 1.24 3.00 13.40
C TYR A 78 0.53 2.61 12.10
N LEU A 79 -0.30 1.56 12.12
CA LEU A 79 -1.08 1.15 10.95
C LEU A 79 -2.01 2.28 10.46
N LYS A 80 -2.60 3.06 11.37
CA LYS A 80 -3.38 4.26 11.01
C LYS A 80 -2.52 5.37 10.41
N ASP A 81 -1.34 5.63 10.98
CA ASP A 81 -0.40 6.65 10.48
C ASP A 81 0.17 6.28 9.09
N LEU A 82 0.37 4.99 8.84
CA LEU A 82 0.72 4.39 7.55
C LEU A 82 -0.47 4.34 6.56
N ASN A 83 -1.66 4.74 7.00
CA ASN A 83 -2.89 4.75 6.22
C ASN A 83 -3.38 3.37 5.72
N ILE A 84 -3.05 2.32 6.47
CA ILE A 84 -3.41 0.93 6.16
C ILE A 84 -4.88 0.66 6.48
N ASN A 85 -5.54 -0.12 5.60
CA ASN A 85 -6.89 -0.63 5.85
C ASN A 85 -7.02 -2.16 5.75
N VAL A 86 -5.94 -2.88 5.46
CA VAL A 86 -5.93 -4.34 5.47
C VAL A 86 -4.61 -4.89 6.02
N VAL A 87 -4.68 -5.99 6.74
CA VAL A 87 -3.53 -6.81 7.11
C VAL A 87 -3.73 -8.21 6.53
N ARG A 88 -2.74 -8.71 5.77
CA ARG A 88 -2.62 -10.13 5.43
C ARG A 88 -1.97 -10.82 6.63
N LEU A 89 -2.79 -11.50 7.42
CA LEU A 89 -2.41 -12.10 8.69
C LEU A 89 -2.08 -13.56 8.48
N GLY A 90 -0.80 -13.90 8.68
CA GLY A 90 -0.32 -15.27 8.56
C GLY A 90 -0.85 -16.16 9.67
N VAL A 91 -1.52 -17.24 9.27
CA VAL A 91 -2.05 -18.30 10.12
C VAL A 91 -1.39 -19.61 9.72
N HIS A 92 -0.61 -20.18 10.63
CA HIS A 92 0.14 -21.40 10.35
C HIS A 92 -0.69 -22.63 10.71
N TRP A 93 -0.75 -23.61 9.81
CA TRP A 93 -1.42 -24.89 10.10
C TRP A 93 -0.84 -25.58 11.34
N ALA A 94 0.48 -25.47 11.55
CA ALA A 94 1.16 -25.92 12.77
C ALA A 94 0.59 -25.32 14.06
N GLY A 95 0.17 -24.06 14.03
CA GLY A 95 -0.46 -23.39 15.18
C GLY A 95 -1.89 -23.87 15.41
N VAL A 96 -2.63 -24.12 14.34
CA VAL A 96 -4.06 -24.49 14.37
C VAL A 96 -4.29 -25.96 14.70
N GLU A 97 -3.50 -26.86 14.14
CA GLU A 97 -3.65 -28.32 14.30
C GLU A 97 -2.30 -28.97 14.67
N PRO A 98 -1.76 -28.67 15.87
CA PRO A 98 -0.45 -29.20 16.30
C PRO A 98 -0.45 -30.72 16.48
N VAL A 99 -1.62 -31.32 16.69
CA VAL A 99 -1.84 -32.77 16.70
C VAL A 99 -2.94 -33.08 15.70
N ARG A 100 -2.71 -34.06 14.83
CA ARG A 100 -3.66 -34.40 13.76
C ARG A 100 -5.06 -34.68 14.30
N GLY A 101 -6.05 -33.98 13.77
CA GLY A 101 -7.46 -34.00 14.16
C GLY A 101 -7.79 -33.23 15.45
N GLN A 102 -6.82 -32.57 16.08
CA GLN A 102 -7.00 -31.83 17.34
C GLN A 102 -6.63 -30.36 17.15
N TYR A 103 -7.64 -29.50 17.14
CA TYR A 103 -7.48 -28.06 16.91
C TYR A 103 -7.17 -27.30 18.19
N ASN A 104 -6.12 -26.48 18.14
CA ASN A 104 -5.63 -25.66 19.25
C ASN A 104 -6.54 -24.45 19.48
N GLN A 105 -7.45 -24.58 20.46
CA GLN A 105 -8.40 -23.51 20.79
C GLN A 105 -7.71 -22.23 21.27
N THR A 106 -6.63 -22.34 22.05
CA THR A 106 -5.88 -21.17 22.52
C THR A 106 -5.31 -20.36 21.37
N TYR A 107 -4.73 -21.02 20.37
CA TYR A 107 -4.21 -20.34 19.17
C TYR A 107 -5.34 -19.65 18.39
N LEU A 108 -6.46 -20.37 18.15
CA LEU A 108 -7.63 -19.82 17.46
C LEU A 108 -8.22 -18.60 18.20
N GLU A 109 -8.26 -18.62 19.53
CA GLU A 109 -8.74 -17.51 20.35
C GLU A 109 -7.81 -16.29 20.31
N VAL A 110 -6.49 -16.50 20.33
CA VAL A 110 -5.52 -15.40 20.19
C VAL A 110 -5.64 -14.77 18.80
N THR A 111 -5.65 -15.56 17.73
CA THR A 111 -5.86 -15.04 16.36
C THR A 111 -7.21 -14.32 16.24
N ARG A 112 -8.27 -14.85 16.83
CA ARG A 112 -9.57 -14.18 16.91
C ARG A 112 -9.48 -12.81 17.58
N SER A 113 -8.71 -12.67 18.66
CA SER A 113 -8.54 -11.39 19.36
C SER A 113 -7.78 -10.35 18.52
N ILE A 114 -6.79 -10.80 17.74
CA ILE A 114 -6.04 -9.97 16.78
C ILE A 114 -6.98 -9.46 15.68
N ILE A 115 -7.75 -10.36 15.05
CA ILE A 115 -8.75 -10.01 14.02
C ILE A 115 -9.77 -9.02 14.57
N GLN A 116 -10.30 -9.27 15.78
CA GLN A 116 -11.24 -8.35 16.42
C GLN A 116 -10.64 -6.96 16.64
N LYS A 117 -9.35 -6.90 17.03
CA LYS A 117 -8.65 -5.63 17.26
C LYS A 117 -8.46 -4.84 15.98
N PHE A 118 -8.10 -5.50 14.87
CA PHE A 118 -8.08 -4.87 13.55
C PHE A 118 -9.46 -4.37 13.13
N GLN A 119 -10.49 -5.22 13.23
CA GLN A 119 -11.87 -4.86 12.88
C GLN A 119 -12.36 -3.63 13.67
N ASN A 120 -12.12 -3.58 14.98
CA ASN A 120 -12.53 -2.46 15.83
C ASN A 120 -11.84 -1.13 15.46
N ASN A 121 -10.78 -1.19 14.66
CA ASN A 121 -10.02 -0.04 14.20
C ASN A 121 -10.13 0.20 12.69
N GLY A 122 -11.09 -0.43 12.02
CA GLY A 122 -11.36 -0.22 10.59
C GLY A 122 -10.30 -0.84 9.69
N ILE A 123 -9.63 -1.88 10.15
CA ILE A 123 -8.61 -2.63 9.40
C ILE A 123 -9.17 -4.02 9.11
N TYR A 124 -9.23 -4.39 7.83
CA TYR A 124 -9.62 -5.73 7.39
C TYR A 124 -8.50 -6.73 7.66
N THR A 125 -8.88 -8.00 7.77
CA THR A 125 -7.96 -9.12 7.79
C THR A 125 -8.19 -10.01 6.59
N MET A 126 -7.12 -10.26 5.84
CA MET A 126 -7.02 -11.41 4.95
C MET A 126 -6.34 -12.53 5.74
N VAL A 127 -7.04 -13.65 5.94
CA VAL A 127 -6.50 -14.78 6.69
C VAL A 127 -5.71 -15.65 5.73
N ASP A 128 -4.39 -15.71 5.93
CA ASP A 128 -3.47 -16.37 5.02
C ASP A 128 -2.95 -17.68 5.62
N HIS A 129 -3.14 -18.80 4.93
CA HIS A 129 -2.45 -20.04 5.26
C HIS A 129 -0.99 -19.94 4.79
N HIS A 130 -0.17 -19.38 5.69
CA HIS A 130 1.21 -19.08 5.38
C HIS A 130 2.10 -20.32 5.49
N GLN A 131 2.99 -20.47 4.51
CA GLN A 131 4.03 -21.49 4.50
C GLN A 131 5.22 -21.02 3.64
N ASP A 132 6.42 -21.45 4.01
CA ASP A 132 7.60 -21.41 3.13
C ASP A 132 8.29 -22.77 3.23
N VAL A 133 8.56 -23.43 2.10
CA VAL A 133 9.19 -24.76 2.09
C VAL A 133 8.40 -25.77 2.98
N TRP A 134 7.11 -25.53 3.14
CA TRP A 134 6.11 -26.37 3.79
C TRP A 134 6.25 -26.63 5.30
N ALA A 135 7.32 -27.25 5.79
CA ALA A 135 7.39 -27.79 7.16
C ALA A 135 8.80 -27.79 7.77
N ALA A 136 8.88 -27.74 9.11
CA ALA A 136 10.15 -27.69 9.83
C ALA A 136 11.09 -28.88 9.54
N GLN A 137 10.55 -30.09 9.32
CA GLN A 137 11.35 -31.28 8.98
C GLN A 137 12.11 -31.16 7.65
N ILE A 138 11.73 -30.21 6.81
CA ILE A 138 12.35 -29.92 5.50
C ILE A 138 12.83 -28.47 5.44
N CYS A 139 13.26 -27.94 6.60
CA CYS A 139 13.79 -26.57 6.76
C CYS A 139 12.81 -25.43 6.43
N GLY A 140 11.50 -25.72 6.42
CA GLY A 140 10.44 -24.76 6.16
C GLY A 140 9.56 -24.41 7.36
N HIS A 141 8.45 -23.75 7.05
CA HIS A 141 7.43 -23.28 7.99
C HIS A 141 6.03 -23.48 7.38
N GLY A 142 5.01 -23.66 8.22
CA GLY A 142 3.61 -23.73 7.79
C GLY A 142 2.89 -24.94 8.36
N ALA A 143 3.18 -26.12 7.82
CA ALA A 143 2.56 -27.39 8.16
C ALA A 143 3.04 -27.95 9.52
N PRO A 144 2.17 -28.68 10.25
CA PRO A 144 2.50 -29.26 11.55
C PRO A 144 3.53 -30.39 11.45
N THR A 145 4.24 -30.66 12.55
CA THR A 145 5.30 -31.67 12.62
C THR A 145 4.81 -33.11 12.45
N TRP A 146 3.51 -33.39 12.55
CA TRP A 146 2.97 -34.71 12.21
C TRP A 146 2.84 -34.93 10.69
N PHE A 147 2.98 -33.88 9.86
CA PHE A 147 2.77 -33.96 8.42
C PHE A 147 3.89 -34.75 7.74
N VAL A 148 5.12 -34.22 7.73
CA VAL A 148 6.24 -34.81 6.98
C VAL A 148 6.84 -35.98 7.76
N LYS A 149 6.90 -37.15 7.12
CA LYS A 149 7.50 -38.36 7.71
C LYS A 149 8.88 -38.65 7.08
N PRO A 150 9.92 -38.98 7.87
CA PRO A 150 11.28 -39.21 7.36
C PRO A 150 11.45 -40.37 6.37
N ASP A 151 10.48 -41.29 6.29
CA ASP A 151 10.47 -42.46 5.42
C ASP A 151 9.73 -42.24 4.09
N TRP A 152 9.18 -41.05 3.87
CA TRP A 152 8.51 -40.70 2.61
C TRP A 152 9.45 -40.60 1.41
N VAL A 153 10.71 -40.32 1.67
CA VAL A 153 11.81 -40.37 0.71
C VAL A 153 12.89 -41.31 1.22
N ILE A 154 13.61 -41.96 0.30
CA ILE A 154 14.76 -42.78 0.67
C ILE A 154 15.86 -41.91 1.27
N GLU A 155 16.74 -42.51 2.09
CA GLU A 155 17.75 -41.78 2.86
C GLU A 155 18.62 -40.85 2.00
N SER A 156 19.02 -41.29 0.80
CA SER A 156 19.83 -40.51 -0.15
C SER A 156 19.09 -39.33 -0.81
N HIS A 157 17.79 -39.17 -0.56
CA HIS A 157 16.95 -38.08 -1.08
C HIS A 157 16.34 -37.23 0.05
N ARG A 158 16.76 -37.45 1.30
CA ARG A 158 16.35 -36.59 2.41
C ARG A 158 16.93 -35.19 2.25
N MET A 159 16.34 -34.24 2.98
CA MET A 159 16.82 -32.86 3.01
C MET A 159 18.33 -32.80 3.30
N PRO A 160 19.15 -32.03 2.54
CA PRO A 160 18.79 -31.02 1.54
C PRO A 160 19.13 -31.44 0.09
N VAL A 161 18.90 -32.69 -0.29
CA VAL A 161 19.25 -33.17 -1.63
C VAL A 161 18.26 -32.58 -2.67
N PRO A 162 18.73 -31.99 -3.80
CA PRO A 162 20.09 -32.06 -4.36
C PRO A 162 21.03 -30.89 -4.03
N GLN A 163 20.63 -29.85 -3.29
CA GLN A 163 21.52 -28.74 -2.95
C GLN A 163 22.82 -29.19 -2.26
N LYS A 164 22.73 -30.23 -1.42
CA LYS A 164 23.91 -30.98 -0.92
C LYS A 164 23.72 -32.46 -1.12
N SER A 165 24.82 -33.18 -1.30
CA SER A 165 24.81 -34.62 -1.56
C SER A 165 24.59 -35.49 -0.32
N ALA A 166 24.79 -34.94 0.88
CA ALA A 166 24.63 -35.66 2.14
C ALA A 166 23.39 -35.15 2.87
N PRO A 167 22.52 -36.04 3.39
CA PRO A 167 21.34 -35.64 4.14
C PRO A 167 21.74 -35.01 5.48
N PHE A 168 20.92 -34.10 5.98
CA PHE A 168 21.10 -33.50 7.29
C PHE A 168 20.85 -34.51 8.41
N ALA A 169 21.60 -34.33 9.51
CA ALA A 169 21.24 -34.94 10.78
C ALA A 169 19.96 -34.28 11.31
N VAL A 170 19.12 -35.06 11.97
CA VAL A 170 17.83 -34.60 12.49
C VAL A 170 17.64 -35.01 13.95
N ASP A 171 16.82 -34.25 14.67
CA ASP A 171 16.40 -34.58 16.03
C ASP A 171 15.36 -35.72 16.06
N SER A 172 14.80 -36.00 17.24
CA SER A 172 13.77 -37.04 17.43
C SER A 172 12.44 -36.75 16.71
N GLN A 173 12.23 -35.53 16.23
CA GLN A 173 11.06 -35.08 15.50
C GLN A 173 11.34 -35.01 13.99
N GLY A 174 12.54 -35.39 13.56
CA GLY A 174 12.95 -35.34 12.16
C GLY A 174 13.29 -33.92 11.70
N ILE A 175 13.59 -33.00 12.61
CA ILE A 175 13.88 -31.60 12.31
C ILE A 175 15.41 -31.38 12.24
N PRO A 176 15.95 -30.85 11.12
CA PRO A 176 17.34 -30.44 11.03
C PRO A 176 17.65 -29.22 11.92
N SER A 177 18.93 -28.98 12.22
CA SER A 177 19.29 -27.80 13.03
C SER A 177 19.12 -26.49 12.25
N ASP A 178 18.87 -25.38 12.96
CA ASP A 178 18.81 -24.03 12.35
C ASP A 178 20.11 -23.70 11.58
N ALA A 179 21.26 -24.21 12.05
CA ALA A 179 22.54 -24.04 11.37
C ALA A 179 22.62 -24.81 10.04
N ASP A 180 22.08 -26.03 9.99
CA ASP A 180 22.00 -26.81 8.76
C ASP A 180 21.04 -26.16 7.76
N CYS A 181 19.84 -25.78 8.22
CA CYS A 181 18.88 -25.08 7.37
C CYS A 181 19.39 -23.72 6.86
N GLY A 182 20.14 -22.99 7.68
CA GLY A 182 20.81 -21.74 7.27
C GLY A 182 22.01 -21.93 6.33
N SER A 183 22.40 -23.17 6.04
CA SER A 183 23.56 -23.49 5.20
C SER A 183 23.23 -23.81 3.75
N ILE A 184 21.95 -23.67 3.37
CA ILE A 184 21.39 -23.90 2.02
C ILE A 184 20.58 -22.68 1.61
N ASP A 185 20.21 -22.59 0.33
CA ASP A 185 19.37 -21.50 -0.16
C ASP A 185 17.89 -21.89 -0.01
N TRP A 186 17.14 -21.10 0.75
CA TRP A 186 15.75 -21.43 1.08
C TRP A 186 14.85 -21.43 -0.16
N GLY A 187 15.08 -20.53 -1.12
CA GLY A 187 14.26 -20.40 -2.32
C GLY A 187 14.42 -21.60 -3.26
N THR A 188 15.65 -22.09 -3.43
CA THR A 188 15.92 -23.30 -4.22
C THR A 188 15.61 -24.60 -3.47
N SER A 189 15.34 -24.54 -2.15
CA SER A 189 14.87 -25.71 -1.39
C SER A 189 13.55 -26.25 -1.90
N TYR A 190 12.73 -25.43 -2.58
CA TYR A 190 11.55 -25.93 -3.30
C TYR A 190 11.87 -26.98 -4.37
N LEU A 191 13.10 -27.00 -4.90
CA LEU A 191 13.56 -28.01 -5.86
C LEU A 191 14.02 -29.33 -5.20
N ASP A 192 14.11 -29.38 -3.87
CA ASP A 192 14.58 -30.57 -3.14
C ASP A 192 13.55 -31.71 -3.19
N TYR A 193 14.04 -32.95 -3.18
CA TYR A 193 13.21 -34.16 -3.31
C TYR A 193 12.15 -34.25 -2.21
N ALA A 194 12.55 -33.97 -0.96
CA ALA A 194 11.66 -34.07 0.19
C ALA A 194 10.52 -33.04 0.14
N VAL A 195 10.81 -31.84 -0.39
CA VAL A 195 9.83 -30.74 -0.52
C VAL A 195 8.81 -31.07 -1.61
N GLY A 196 9.28 -31.41 -2.83
CA GLY A 196 8.39 -31.82 -3.91
C GLY A 196 7.50 -33.00 -3.51
N ASN A 197 8.06 -34.00 -2.82
CA ASN A 197 7.30 -35.16 -2.34
C ASN A 197 6.22 -34.78 -1.31
N ALA A 198 6.52 -33.87 -0.37
CA ALA A 198 5.55 -33.41 0.63
C ALA A 198 4.35 -32.70 -0.02
N PHE A 199 4.60 -31.78 -0.95
CA PHE A 199 3.53 -31.12 -1.71
C PHE A 199 2.76 -32.11 -2.60
N GLY A 200 3.46 -33.01 -3.28
CA GLY A 200 2.80 -34.05 -4.09
C GLY A 200 1.83 -34.91 -3.27
N ARG A 201 2.21 -35.27 -2.04
CA ARG A 201 1.37 -36.02 -1.10
C ARG A 201 0.17 -35.23 -0.58
N LEU A 202 0.31 -33.91 -0.41
CA LEU A 202 -0.83 -33.04 -0.11
C LEU A 202 -1.85 -33.08 -1.26
N TYR A 203 -1.38 -32.79 -2.48
CA TYR A 203 -2.25 -32.64 -3.66
C TYR A 203 -2.92 -33.94 -4.09
N ASN A 204 -2.22 -35.07 -4.00
CA ASN A 204 -2.80 -36.38 -4.31
C ASN A 204 -3.63 -36.99 -3.16
N ASN A 205 -3.83 -36.24 -2.07
CA ASN A 205 -4.56 -36.66 -0.89
C ASN A 205 -4.02 -37.94 -0.23
N TYR A 206 -2.71 -38.21 -0.36
CA TYR A 206 -2.07 -39.34 0.31
C TYR A 206 -2.33 -39.27 1.80
N ASP A 207 -2.66 -40.41 2.42
CA ASP A 207 -2.96 -40.48 3.86
C ASP A 207 -4.04 -39.44 4.27
N ASN A 208 -4.99 -39.09 3.39
CA ASN A 208 -6.04 -38.07 3.62
C ASN A 208 -5.51 -36.66 3.96
N LEU A 209 -4.30 -36.31 3.52
CA LEU A 209 -3.70 -35.00 3.85
C LEU A 209 -4.48 -33.82 3.26
N GLY A 210 -4.95 -33.93 2.02
CA GLY A 210 -5.79 -32.91 1.39
C GLY A 210 -7.16 -32.76 2.08
N ASP A 211 -7.75 -33.85 2.56
CA ASP A 211 -8.98 -33.80 3.37
C ASP A 211 -8.74 -33.13 4.73
N THR A 212 -7.58 -33.39 5.33
CA THR A 212 -7.19 -32.79 6.61
C THR A 212 -6.97 -31.28 6.44
N TRP A 213 -6.31 -30.86 5.35
CA TRP A 213 -6.14 -29.45 4.99
C TRP A 213 -7.49 -28.75 4.73
N ALA A 214 -8.45 -29.43 4.08
CA ALA A 214 -9.79 -28.89 3.91
C ALA A 214 -10.55 -28.74 5.26
N ALA A 215 -10.37 -29.69 6.19
CA ALA A 215 -10.93 -29.59 7.53
C ALA A 215 -10.29 -28.47 8.36
N TYR A 216 -8.98 -28.22 8.19
CA TYR A 216 -8.29 -27.04 8.71
C TYR A 216 -8.96 -25.75 8.23
N TRP A 217 -9.21 -25.62 6.92
CA TRP A 217 -9.87 -24.43 6.36
C TRP A 217 -11.31 -24.25 6.86
N LYS A 218 -12.08 -25.33 6.95
CA LYS A 218 -13.41 -25.30 7.58
C LYS A 218 -13.35 -24.81 9.03
N THR A 219 -12.32 -25.20 9.77
CA THR A 219 -12.10 -24.75 11.15
C THR A 219 -11.84 -23.25 11.20
N LEU A 220 -10.97 -22.72 10.33
CA LEU A 220 -10.73 -21.28 10.26
C LEU A 220 -11.98 -20.50 9.87
N ALA A 221 -12.70 -20.94 8.83
CA ALA A 221 -13.93 -20.30 8.39
C ALA A 221 -15.02 -20.29 9.47
N THR A 222 -15.15 -21.39 10.23
CA THR A 222 -16.08 -21.48 11.37
C THR A 222 -15.78 -20.43 12.43
N ASN A 223 -14.50 -20.20 12.71
CA ASN A 223 -14.06 -19.29 13.76
C ASN A 223 -14.09 -17.82 13.33
N TYR A 224 -13.76 -17.53 12.07
CA TYR A 224 -13.46 -16.16 11.61
C TYR A 224 -14.49 -15.60 10.61
N GLY A 225 -15.30 -16.42 9.93
CA GLY A 225 -16.24 -15.96 8.89
C GLY A 225 -17.38 -15.06 9.36
N LYS A 226 -17.58 -14.94 10.68
CA LYS A 226 -18.57 -14.04 11.29
C LYS A 226 -18.08 -12.60 11.46
N PHE A 227 -16.79 -12.34 11.29
CA PHE A 227 -16.24 -11.00 11.37
C PHE A 227 -16.47 -10.26 10.06
N ASP A 228 -17.11 -9.10 10.13
CA ASP A 228 -17.28 -8.22 8.96
C ASP A 228 -15.92 -7.71 8.44
N GLY A 229 -14.91 -7.67 9.31
CA GLY A 229 -13.53 -7.31 8.96
C GLY A 229 -12.73 -8.42 8.29
N VAL A 230 -13.20 -9.66 8.23
CA VAL A 230 -12.51 -10.71 7.47
C VAL A 230 -12.90 -10.57 6.01
N MET A 231 -11.99 -10.05 5.19
CA MET A 231 -12.27 -9.80 3.76
C MET A 231 -12.10 -11.05 2.90
N GLY A 232 -11.22 -11.97 3.30
CA GLY A 232 -10.93 -13.15 2.51
C GLY A 232 -10.07 -14.20 3.20
N TYR A 233 -10.07 -15.39 2.60
CA TYR A 233 -9.26 -16.55 2.96
C TYR A 233 -8.25 -16.83 1.86
N ASP A 234 -6.97 -16.56 2.10
CA ASP A 234 -5.88 -16.86 1.17
C ASP A 234 -5.41 -18.30 1.37
N LEU A 235 -5.82 -19.15 0.41
CA LEU A 235 -5.85 -20.61 0.59
C LEU A 235 -4.47 -21.19 0.91
N MET A 236 -3.43 -20.67 0.28
CA MET A 236 -2.05 -21.06 0.54
C MET A 236 -1.08 -20.05 -0.04
N ASN A 237 -0.20 -19.53 0.80
CA ASN A 237 0.94 -18.74 0.37
C ASN A 237 1.86 -19.54 -0.56
N GLU A 238 2.22 -18.97 -1.71
CA GLU A 238 3.27 -19.45 -2.62
C GLU A 238 3.24 -20.97 -2.87
N PRO A 239 2.15 -21.53 -3.43
CA PRO A 239 2.02 -22.95 -3.65
C PRO A 239 3.16 -23.48 -4.53
N TRP A 240 3.86 -24.52 -4.05
CA TRP A 240 4.78 -25.26 -4.91
C TRP A 240 4.02 -26.22 -5.83
N VAL A 241 4.63 -26.57 -6.96
CA VAL A 241 3.96 -27.30 -8.04
C VAL A 241 3.62 -28.76 -7.75
N GLY A 242 4.20 -29.34 -6.70
CA GLY A 242 4.02 -30.75 -6.32
C GLY A 242 5.31 -31.55 -6.47
N ASP A 243 5.20 -32.86 -6.68
CA ASP A 243 6.35 -33.75 -6.84
C ASP A 243 6.94 -33.63 -8.25
N HIS A 244 7.68 -32.54 -8.46
CA HIS A 244 8.36 -32.26 -9.73
C HIS A 244 9.48 -33.25 -10.06
N MET A 245 9.98 -33.99 -9.06
CA MET A 245 10.97 -35.04 -9.27
C MET A 245 10.34 -36.28 -9.89
N ALA A 246 9.14 -36.65 -9.46
CA ALA A 246 8.35 -37.71 -10.09
C ALA A 246 7.73 -37.26 -11.43
N ASN A 247 7.32 -35.99 -11.55
CA ASN A 247 6.77 -35.43 -12.79
C ASN A 247 7.35 -34.04 -13.11
N PRO A 248 8.45 -33.96 -13.89
CA PRO A 248 9.08 -32.69 -14.24
C PRO A 248 8.20 -31.73 -15.05
N THR A 249 7.13 -32.21 -15.69
CA THR A 249 6.22 -31.34 -16.45
C THR A 249 5.47 -30.34 -15.56
N LEU A 250 5.39 -30.61 -14.25
CA LEU A 250 4.82 -29.69 -13.27
C LEU A 250 5.58 -28.36 -13.18
N LEU A 251 6.84 -28.30 -13.61
CA LEU A 251 7.64 -27.07 -13.64
C LEU A 251 7.32 -26.16 -14.84
N ILE A 252 6.52 -26.63 -15.79
CA ILE A 252 6.07 -25.80 -16.92
C ILE A 252 5.01 -24.83 -16.38
N PRO A 253 5.17 -23.51 -16.57
CA PRO A 253 4.24 -22.53 -16.03
C PRO A 253 2.77 -22.83 -16.35
N GLY A 254 1.92 -22.78 -15.34
CA GLY A 254 0.49 -23.06 -15.42
C GLY A 254 0.10 -24.55 -15.48
N VAL A 255 1.03 -25.50 -15.62
CA VAL A 255 0.67 -26.93 -15.61
C VAL A 255 0.20 -27.39 -14.23
N ALA A 256 0.93 -27.01 -13.19
CA ALA A 256 0.58 -27.37 -11.82
C ALA A 256 -0.77 -26.76 -11.38
N ASP A 257 -1.03 -25.51 -11.75
CA ASP A 257 -2.27 -24.80 -11.44
C ASP A 257 -3.52 -25.64 -11.69
N HIS A 258 -3.70 -26.22 -12.88
CA HIS A 258 -4.89 -27.01 -13.19
C HIS A 258 -4.78 -28.50 -12.86
N THR A 259 -3.57 -29.04 -12.70
CA THR A 259 -3.38 -30.48 -12.47
C THR A 259 -3.29 -30.85 -10.99
N THR A 260 -2.64 -30.02 -10.17
CA THR A 260 -2.36 -30.29 -8.76
C THR A 260 -3.07 -29.31 -7.83
N LEU A 261 -3.06 -28.01 -8.13
CA LEU A 261 -3.60 -26.98 -7.23
C LEU A 261 -5.13 -26.88 -7.29
N GLU A 262 -5.71 -26.77 -8.49
CA GLU A 262 -7.16 -26.59 -8.69
C GLU A 262 -8.02 -27.65 -7.97
N PRO A 263 -7.70 -28.96 -8.00
CA PRO A 263 -8.47 -29.95 -7.24
C PRO A 263 -8.46 -29.71 -5.72
N LEU A 264 -7.31 -29.34 -5.16
CA LEU A 264 -7.19 -29.03 -3.74
C LEU A 264 -7.93 -27.74 -3.40
N TRP A 265 -7.85 -26.71 -4.24
CA TRP A 265 -8.54 -25.43 -3.99
C TRP A 265 -10.05 -25.60 -4.02
N ASN A 266 -10.56 -26.41 -4.95
CA ASN A 266 -11.96 -26.79 -4.99
C ASN A 266 -12.38 -27.55 -3.71
N LYS A 267 -11.52 -28.43 -3.19
CA LYS A 267 -11.76 -29.14 -1.92
C LYS A 267 -11.83 -28.17 -0.73
N GLY A 268 -10.88 -27.25 -0.63
CA GLY A 268 -10.84 -26.22 0.42
C GLY A 268 -12.05 -25.29 0.36
N ASN A 269 -12.37 -24.76 -0.83
CA ASN A 269 -13.56 -23.94 -1.03
C ASN A 269 -14.84 -24.69 -0.66
N THR A 270 -14.98 -25.96 -1.05
CA THR A 270 -16.16 -26.77 -0.67
C THR A 270 -16.31 -26.84 0.85
N ALA A 271 -15.22 -27.13 1.57
CA ALA A 271 -15.25 -27.23 3.04
C ALA A 271 -15.52 -25.88 3.73
N ILE A 272 -14.96 -24.78 3.22
CA ILE A 272 -15.26 -23.41 3.69
C ILE A 272 -16.74 -23.09 3.49
N ARG A 273 -17.28 -23.39 2.30
CA ARG A 273 -18.68 -23.14 1.93
C ARG A 273 -19.66 -24.04 2.67
N GLU A 274 -19.24 -24.97 3.53
CA GLU A 274 -20.17 -25.61 4.47
C GLU A 274 -20.56 -24.70 5.63
N VAL A 275 -19.73 -23.68 5.95
CA VAL A 275 -19.88 -22.84 7.14
C VAL A 275 -19.87 -21.33 6.86
N ASP A 276 -19.33 -20.89 5.72
CA ASP A 276 -19.32 -19.48 5.29
C ASP A 276 -19.58 -19.34 3.78
N GLN A 277 -20.72 -18.75 3.42
CA GLN A 277 -21.19 -18.56 2.03
C GLN A 277 -20.72 -17.25 1.39
N THR A 278 -20.03 -16.37 2.13
CA THR A 278 -19.89 -14.96 1.78
C THR A 278 -18.45 -14.50 1.64
N THR A 279 -17.59 -14.88 2.57
CA THR A 279 -16.20 -14.42 2.58
C THR A 279 -15.46 -14.87 1.32
N ILE A 280 -14.69 -13.97 0.72
CA ILE A 280 -13.99 -14.22 -0.55
C ILE A 280 -12.92 -15.30 -0.34
N VAL A 281 -12.89 -16.29 -1.23
CA VAL A 281 -11.79 -17.27 -1.27
C VAL A 281 -10.73 -16.76 -2.22
N MET A 282 -9.57 -16.40 -1.67
CA MET A 282 -8.40 -15.95 -2.39
C MET A 282 -7.54 -17.16 -2.76
N PHE A 283 -7.02 -17.22 -3.97
CA PHE A 283 -6.24 -18.36 -4.44
C PHE A 283 -5.03 -17.93 -5.25
N GLU A 284 -3.89 -18.57 -4.95
CA GLU A 284 -2.63 -18.41 -5.66
C GLU A 284 -2.39 -19.57 -6.62
N GLY A 285 -1.66 -19.28 -7.70
CA GLY A 285 -0.98 -20.28 -8.53
C GLY A 285 0.50 -20.35 -8.18
N ALA A 286 1.28 -21.17 -8.89
CA ALA A 286 2.71 -21.25 -8.63
C ALA A 286 3.36 -19.86 -8.81
N THR A 287 4.17 -19.41 -7.85
CA THR A 287 4.64 -18.01 -7.78
C THR A 287 5.28 -17.54 -9.09
N TYR A 288 6.08 -18.39 -9.75
CA TYR A 288 6.78 -18.04 -10.99
C TYR A 288 5.92 -18.09 -12.26
N ASP A 289 4.63 -18.40 -12.16
CA ASP A 289 3.76 -18.47 -13.33
C ASP A 289 3.64 -17.10 -14.00
N ILE A 290 3.73 -17.08 -15.34
CA ILE A 290 3.54 -15.86 -16.13
C ILE A 290 2.04 -15.58 -16.27
N LEU A 291 1.28 -16.59 -16.67
CA LEU A 291 -0.18 -16.58 -16.71
C LEU A 291 -0.69 -17.75 -15.88
N SER A 292 -1.84 -17.55 -15.26
CA SER A 292 -2.53 -18.59 -14.51
C SER A 292 -2.92 -19.75 -15.41
N GLY A 293 -2.64 -20.96 -14.95
CA GLY A 293 -3.02 -22.19 -15.62
C GLY A 293 -4.36 -22.79 -15.20
N PHE A 294 -5.02 -22.24 -14.17
CA PHE A 294 -6.32 -22.74 -13.67
C PHE A 294 -7.36 -22.76 -14.79
N ASN A 295 -8.17 -23.83 -14.85
CA ASN A 295 -9.31 -23.90 -15.75
C ASN A 295 -10.47 -23.05 -15.25
N ASN A 296 -10.68 -23.02 -13.93
CA ASN A 296 -11.70 -22.22 -13.27
C ASN A 296 -11.25 -21.77 -11.89
N VAL A 297 -11.94 -20.77 -11.34
CA VAL A 297 -11.76 -20.35 -9.95
C VAL A 297 -12.24 -21.44 -8.97
N PRO A 298 -11.77 -21.44 -7.72
CA PRO A 298 -12.27 -22.38 -6.70
C PRO A 298 -13.79 -22.32 -6.55
N GLY A 299 -14.46 -23.46 -6.73
CA GLY A 299 -15.92 -23.57 -6.69
C GLY A 299 -16.66 -23.03 -7.92
N GLY A 300 -15.95 -22.47 -8.90
CA GLY A 300 -16.50 -22.00 -10.17
C GLY A 300 -17.36 -20.73 -10.11
N ASP A 301 -17.39 -20.04 -8.96
CA ASP A 301 -18.08 -18.76 -8.80
C ASP A 301 -17.08 -17.62 -8.62
N GLY A 302 -16.82 -16.92 -9.72
CA GLY A 302 -15.94 -15.76 -9.79
C GLY A 302 -16.36 -14.59 -8.89
N SER A 303 -17.65 -14.51 -8.52
CA SER A 303 -18.16 -13.48 -7.62
C SER A 303 -17.82 -13.76 -6.14
N LYS A 304 -17.26 -14.93 -5.83
CA LYS A 304 -16.90 -15.38 -4.48
C LYS A 304 -15.41 -15.67 -4.32
N THR A 305 -14.62 -15.32 -5.33
CA THR A 305 -13.20 -15.62 -5.40
C THR A 305 -12.41 -14.41 -5.83
N ALA A 306 -11.11 -14.43 -5.56
CA ALA A 306 -10.15 -13.48 -6.10
C ALA A 306 -8.80 -14.18 -6.27
N GLN A 307 -8.06 -13.84 -7.32
CA GLN A 307 -6.72 -14.34 -7.52
C GLN A 307 -5.74 -13.53 -6.66
N SER A 308 -5.12 -14.17 -5.67
CA SER A 308 -3.96 -13.64 -4.97
C SER A 308 -2.70 -13.90 -5.81
N TYR A 309 -1.76 -12.95 -5.82
CA TYR A 309 -0.50 -13.09 -6.54
C TYR A 309 0.59 -12.20 -5.96
N HIS A 310 1.85 -12.58 -6.18
CA HIS A 310 3.02 -11.85 -5.69
C HIS A 310 3.79 -11.16 -6.81
N TYR A 311 4.63 -10.19 -6.43
CA TYR A 311 5.66 -9.65 -7.29
C TYR A 311 6.99 -9.49 -6.56
N TYR A 312 7.94 -10.32 -6.97
CA TYR A 312 9.36 -10.23 -6.68
C TYR A 312 10.14 -10.41 -7.99
N ASN A 313 11.23 -9.68 -8.16
CA ASN A 313 12.04 -9.79 -9.37
C ASN A 313 13.48 -10.17 -8.98
N PRO A 314 13.85 -11.47 -9.04
CA PRO A 314 13.07 -12.68 -9.41
C PRO A 314 12.04 -13.13 -8.34
N PRO A 315 11.10 -14.07 -8.63
CA PRO A 315 11.02 -14.94 -9.81
C PRO A 315 10.13 -14.44 -10.95
N GLN A 316 9.33 -13.38 -10.77
CA GLN A 316 8.53 -12.85 -11.87
C GLN A 316 9.42 -12.25 -12.96
N LEU A 317 9.04 -12.49 -14.21
CA LEU A 317 9.71 -11.96 -15.39
C LEU A 317 9.09 -10.63 -15.81
N GLY A 318 9.94 -9.64 -16.08
CA GLY A 318 9.52 -8.33 -16.56
C GLY A 318 9.26 -7.33 -15.44
N SER A 319 8.47 -6.31 -15.74
CA SER A 319 8.11 -5.26 -14.79
C SER A 319 6.89 -5.66 -13.95
N ILE A 320 6.65 -4.92 -12.86
CA ILE A 320 5.39 -5.02 -12.10
C ILE A 320 4.17 -4.73 -12.99
N GLU A 321 4.27 -3.78 -13.94
CA GLU A 321 3.19 -3.49 -14.87
C GLU A 321 2.87 -4.70 -15.77
N ASP A 322 3.89 -5.43 -16.23
CA ASP A 322 3.69 -6.66 -17.00
C ASP A 322 2.99 -7.74 -16.17
N THR A 323 3.39 -7.89 -14.90
CA THR A 323 2.78 -8.84 -13.96
C THR A 323 1.31 -8.50 -13.72
N ILE A 324 0.99 -7.23 -13.41
CA ILE A 324 -0.39 -6.77 -13.21
C ILE A 324 -1.22 -6.99 -14.48
N LYS A 325 -0.71 -6.65 -15.66
CA LYS A 325 -1.43 -6.88 -16.92
C LYS A 325 -1.70 -8.36 -17.18
N ASN A 326 -0.78 -9.25 -16.81
CA ASN A 326 -0.99 -10.69 -16.92
C ASN A 326 -2.07 -11.17 -15.95
N ARG A 327 -2.08 -10.68 -14.71
CA ARG A 327 -3.12 -11.01 -13.73
C ARG A 327 -4.49 -10.46 -14.09
N ILE A 328 -4.56 -9.28 -14.72
CA ILE A 328 -5.81 -8.75 -15.29
C ILE A 328 -6.32 -9.65 -16.42
N LYS A 329 -5.44 -10.19 -17.29
CA LYS A 329 -5.87 -11.15 -18.32
C LYS A 329 -6.44 -12.42 -17.70
N ASP A 330 -5.80 -12.93 -16.65
CA ASP A 330 -6.28 -14.11 -15.92
C ASP A 330 -7.62 -13.84 -15.24
N ALA A 331 -7.75 -12.73 -14.52
CA ALA A 331 -8.99 -12.32 -13.88
C ALA A 331 -10.14 -12.16 -14.89
N ASN A 332 -9.87 -11.65 -16.09
CA ASN A 332 -10.87 -11.58 -17.16
C ASN A 332 -11.28 -12.98 -17.66
N ARG A 333 -10.31 -13.88 -17.85
CA ARG A 333 -10.53 -15.25 -18.31
C ARG A 333 -11.29 -16.09 -17.28
N LEU A 334 -10.96 -15.92 -16.01
CA LEU A 334 -11.52 -16.65 -14.87
C LEU A 334 -12.76 -15.96 -14.28
N HIS A 335 -13.17 -14.81 -14.82
CA HIS A 335 -14.30 -14.02 -14.35
C HIS A 335 -14.21 -13.65 -12.85
N THR A 336 -13.05 -13.18 -12.40
CA THR A 336 -12.78 -12.83 -11.01
C THR A 336 -12.03 -11.49 -10.92
N THR A 337 -11.42 -11.17 -9.77
CA THR A 337 -10.53 -10.02 -9.57
C THR A 337 -9.14 -10.46 -9.11
N GLY A 338 -8.15 -9.56 -9.15
CA GLY A 338 -6.81 -9.77 -8.60
C GLY A 338 -6.58 -9.04 -7.27
N PHE A 339 -5.60 -9.51 -6.49
CA PHE A 339 -5.03 -8.86 -5.31
C PHE A 339 -3.52 -9.13 -5.25
N LEU A 340 -2.68 -8.08 -5.21
CA LEU A 340 -1.23 -8.20 -5.05
C LEU A 340 -0.89 -8.45 -3.57
N THR A 341 -0.84 -9.71 -3.15
CA THR A 341 -0.74 -10.09 -1.74
C THR A 341 0.65 -9.92 -1.15
N GLU A 342 1.68 -9.89 -2.00
CA GLU A 342 3.04 -9.59 -1.57
C GLU A 342 3.88 -8.90 -2.64
N PHE A 343 4.75 -8.01 -2.18
CA PHE A 343 5.86 -7.44 -2.92
C PHE A 343 6.85 -6.81 -1.94
N GLN A 344 8.07 -6.54 -2.42
CA GLN A 344 9.08 -5.87 -1.61
C GLN A 344 8.68 -4.44 -1.22
N LEU A 345 8.62 -4.19 0.09
CA LEU A 345 8.64 -2.84 0.67
C LEU A 345 9.51 -2.83 1.93
N TRP A 346 10.82 -2.89 1.68
CA TRP A 346 11.87 -2.75 2.68
C TRP A 346 13.14 -2.18 2.02
N GLY A 347 14.05 -1.69 2.85
CA GLY A 347 15.31 -1.09 2.40
C GLY A 347 15.14 0.42 2.13
N ASP A 348 16.02 1.23 2.72
CA ASP A 348 15.95 2.68 2.68
C ASP A 348 16.89 3.31 1.62
N ASP A 349 17.52 2.48 0.79
CA ASP A 349 18.35 2.88 -0.32
C ASP A 349 17.50 3.35 -1.52
N PRO A 350 18.02 4.25 -2.37
CA PRO A 350 17.24 4.84 -3.46
C PRO A 350 16.63 3.82 -4.44
N LYS A 351 17.28 2.68 -4.67
CA LYS A 351 16.78 1.67 -5.62
C LYS A 351 15.58 0.93 -5.04
N SER A 352 15.66 0.52 -3.77
CA SER A 352 14.57 -0.18 -3.08
C SER A 352 13.34 0.71 -2.91
N LEU A 353 13.54 1.98 -2.54
CA LEU A 353 12.46 2.96 -2.43
C LEU A 353 11.78 3.21 -3.79
N ALA A 354 12.56 3.38 -4.86
CA ALA A 354 12.03 3.58 -6.20
C ALA A 354 11.22 2.37 -6.69
N GLY A 355 11.68 1.14 -6.44
CA GLY A 355 10.95 -0.08 -6.80
C GLY A 355 9.64 -0.24 -6.03
N SER A 356 9.65 0.09 -4.74
CA SER A 356 8.46 0.05 -3.88
C SER A 356 7.42 1.09 -4.31
N LEU A 357 7.86 2.32 -4.60
CA LEU A 357 7.01 3.39 -5.14
C LEU A 357 6.43 3.01 -6.50
N GLU A 358 7.25 2.48 -7.40
CA GLU A 358 6.77 2.04 -8.71
C GLU A 358 5.70 0.95 -8.58
N THR A 359 5.88 0.00 -7.66
CA THR A 359 4.90 -1.06 -7.41
C THR A 359 3.55 -0.50 -6.94
N THR A 360 3.55 0.40 -5.95
CA THR A 360 2.31 1.02 -5.46
C THR A 360 1.64 1.92 -6.52
N ARG A 361 2.41 2.63 -7.35
CA ARG A 361 1.89 3.44 -8.46
C ARG A 361 1.22 2.60 -9.54
N GLN A 362 1.84 1.49 -9.93
CA GLN A 362 1.24 0.59 -10.92
C GLN A 362 0.00 -0.10 -10.35
N ALA A 363 0.01 -0.48 -9.07
CA ALA A 363 -1.19 -0.99 -8.41
C ALA A 363 -2.35 0.04 -8.43
N ASP A 364 -2.09 1.31 -8.06
CA ASP A 364 -3.08 2.40 -8.14
C ASP A 364 -3.62 2.60 -9.57
N ARG A 365 -2.72 2.63 -10.57
CA ARG A 365 -3.06 2.84 -11.98
C ARG A 365 -4.04 1.78 -12.51
N TYR A 366 -3.91 0.55 -12.04
CA TYR A 366 -4.71 -0.60 -12.45
C TYR A 366 -5.78 -1.00 -11.42
N LEU A 367 -6.03 -0.16 -10.40
CA LEU A 367 -6.97 -0.41 -9.31
C LEU A 367 -6.75 -1.78 -8.62
N GLN A 368 -5.50 -2.25 -8.56
CA GLN A 368 -5.16 -3.47 -7.85
C GLN A 368 -4.91 -3.16 -6.38
N SER A 369 -5.62 -3.85 -5.51
CA SER A 369 -5.34 -3.82 -4.07
C SER A 369 -4.04 -4.54 -3.76
N TRP A 370 -3.38 -4.16 -2.67
CA TRP A 370 -2.06 -4.70 -2.33
C TRP A 370 -1.79 -4.82 -0.83
N THR A 371 -0.96 -5.79 -0.48
CA THR A 371 -0.30 -5.91 0.83
C THR A 371 1.20 -6.04 0.63
N ALA A 372 1.98 -5.14 1.22
CA ALA A 372 3.43 -5.19 1.08
C ALA A 372 4.05 -6.16 2.11
N TRP A 373 5.18 -6.76 1.75
CA TRP A 373 5.96 -7.59 2.68
C TRP A 373 7.04 -6.72 3.31
N ALA A 374 7.07 -6.48 4.62
CA ALA A 374 6.07 -6.79 5.65
C ALA A 374 6.17 -5.76 6.78
N TYR A 375 5.24 -5.75 7.73
CA TYR A 375 5.11 -4.71 8.76
C TYR A 375 6.39 -4.55 9.59
N GLU A 376 7.06 -5.66 9.91
CA GLU A 376 8.32 -5.67 10.65
C GLU A 376 9.45 -4.95 9.93
N ASN A 377 9.42 -4.92 8.59
CA ASN A 377 10.45 -4.28 7.79
C ASN A 377 10.32 -2.75 7.73
N VAL A 378 9.21 -2.21 8.22
CA VAL A 378 9.02 -0.76 8.31
C VAL A 378 9.84 -0.17 9.46
N PHE A 379 10.19 -0.96 10.47
CA PHE A 379 10.87 -0.45 11.66
C PHE A 379 12.37 -0.27 11.44
N SER A 380 12.87 0.90 11.83
CA SER A 380 14.30 1.24 11.85
C SER A 380 15.00 0.66 13.07
N ALA A 381 16.33 0.78 13.12
CA ALA A 381 17.14 0.42 14.29
C ALA A 381 16.72 1.14 15.59
N ASN A 382 16.02 2.27 15.48
CA ASN A 382 15.49 3.03 16.62
C ASN A 382 14.15 2.51 17.14
N GLN A 383 13.65 1.38 16.61
CA GLN A 383 12.36 0.78 16.99
C GLN A 383 11.14 1.66 16.68
N GLU A 384 11.30 2.59 15.73
CA GLU A 384 10.23 3.43 15.17
C GLU A 384 10.14 3.19 13.65
N PRO A 385 8.96 3.37 13.04
CA PRO A 385 8.80 3.35 11.59
C PRO A 385 9.81 4.26 10.88
N ASP A 386 10.50 3.73 9.88
CA ASP A 386 11.38 4.51 9.02
C ASP A 386 10.54 5.53 8.23
N PRO A 387 10.86 6.84 8.29
CA PRO A 387 10.06 7.87 7.63
C PRO A 387 9.94 7.68 6.12
N LYS A 388 10.98 7.19 5.43
CA LYS A 388 10.96 7.02 3.98
C LYS A 388 10.03 5.87 3.59
N LEU A 389 10.11 4.75 4.31
CA LEU A 389 9.21 3.61 4.07
C LEU A 389 7.77 3.96 4.45
N ALA A 390 7.58 4.65 5.56
CA ALA A 390 6.26 5.08 6.03
C ALA A 390 5.55 5.98 5.00
N LEU A 391 6.29 6.83 4.28
CA LEU A 391 5.76 7.68 3.22
C LEU A 391 5.21 6.91 2.02
N ILE A 392 5.79 5.75 1.70
CA ILE A 392 5.32 4.87 0.61
C ILE A 392 3.98 4.25 0.97
N TYR A 393 3.74 3.92 2.24
CA TYR A 393 2.45 3.43 2.71
C TYR A 393 1.38 4.53 2.79
N ALA A 394 1.75 5.71 3.29
CA ALA A 394 0.83 6.80 3.68
C ALA A 394 0.10 7.52 2.52
N ARG A 395 -0.03 6.86 1.37
CA ARG A 395 -0.71 7.34 0.16
C ARG A 395 -2.16 7.67 0.48
N THR A 396 -2.69 8.72 -0.15
CA THR A 396 -4.14 8.98 -0.12
C THR A 396 -4.84 8.13 -1.16
N TYR A 397 -5.93 7.46 -0.78
CA TYR A 397 -6.71 6.63 -1.68
C TYR A 397 -8.17 6.49 -1.24
N ALA A 398 -9.06 6.19 -2.19
CA ALA A 398 -10.44 5.86 -1.91
C ALA A 398 -10.56 4.40 -1.45
N GLU A 399 -10.75 4.18 -0.13
CA GLU A 399 -10.99 2.82 0.39
C GLU A 399 -12.40 2.30 0.09
N ALA A 400 -13.34 3.20 -0.21
CA ALA A 400 -14.67 2.85 -0.66
C ALA A 400 -15.25 3.92 -1.61
N THR A 401 -15.91 3.50 -2.70
CA THR A 401 -16.73 4.41 -3.52
C THR A 401 -18.17 3.94 -3.59
N ALA A 402 -19.12 4.87 -3.45
CA ALA A 402 -20.56 4.62 -3.61
C ALA A 402 -20.95 4.44 -5.10
N GLY A 403 -20.22 3.57 -5.79
CA GLY A 403 -20.34 3.31 -7.22
C GLY A 403 -19.20 2.41 -7.69
N ILE A 404 -18.92 2.41 -8.99
CA ILE A 404 -17.82 1.61 -9.57
C ILE A 404 -16.63 2.53 -9.84
N THR A 405 -15.52 2.32 -9.14
CA THR A 405 -14.28 3.09 -9.33
C THR A 405 -13.77 2.93 -10.76
N LYS A 406 -13.29 4.02 -11.36
CA LYS A 406 -12.79 4.07 -12.73
C LYS A 406 -11.31 4.44 -12.79
N THR A 407 -10.89 5.40 -11.97
CA THR A 407 -9.49 5.84 -11.91
C THR A 407 -9.10 6.19 -10.48
N SER A 408 -7.81 6.03 -10.17
CA SER A 408 -7.17 6.46 -8.93
C SER A 408 -5.77 6.98 -9.27
N TYR A 409 -5.39 8.13 -8.72
CA TYR A 409 -4.06 8.70 -8.91
C TYR A 409 -3.65 9.52 -7.69
N PHE A 410 -2.52 9.15 -7.09
CA PHE A 410 -1.89 9.87 -5.98
C PHE A 410 -0.54 10.44 -6.42
N GLU A 411 -0.34 11.74 -6.21
CA GLU A 411 0.91 12.44 -6.47
C GLU A 411 1.75 12.48 -5.20
N ASP A 412 2.68 11.54 -5.08
CA ASP A 412 3.54 11.29 -3.90
C ASP A 412 4.29 12.52 -3.39
N VAL A 413 4.53 13.48 -4.27
CA VAL A 413 5.36 14.65 -3.99
C VAL A 413 4.55 15.79 -3.37
N THR A 414 3.29 15.96 -3.79
CA THR A 414 2.45 17.07 -3.30
C THR A 414 1.34 16.62 -2.36
N GLY A 415 1.10 15.31 -2.28
CA GLY A 415 -0.04 14.73 -1.58
C GLY A 415 -1.37 14.98 -2.29
N LYS A 416 -1.42 15.43 -3.54
CA LYS A 416 -2.70 15.56 -4.25
C LYS A 416 -3.20 14.18 -4.69
N TYR A 417 -4.52 14.00 -4.61
CA TYR A 417 -5.19 12.77 -4.96
C TYR A 417 -6.38 13.03 -5.88
N TRP A 418 -6.60 12.15 -6.85
CA TRP A 418 -7.76 12.13 -7.73
C TRP A 418 -8.36 10.74 -7.82
N VAL A 419 -9.68 10.68 -7.77
CA VAL A 419 -10.45 9.46 -7.96
C VAL A 419 -11.69 9.75 -8.78
N SER A 420 -12.02 8.85 -9.71
CA SER A 420 -13.31 8.89 -10.39
C SER A 420 -14.07 7.59 -10.26
N TRP A 421 -15.40 7.67 -10.27
CA TRP A 421 -16.27 6.50 -10.25
C TRP A 421 -17.60 6.77 -10.96
N THR A 422 -18.22 5.72 -11.47
CA THR A 422 -19.59 5.76 -11.97
C THR A 422 -20.55 5.70 -10.80
N ALA A 423 -21.32 6.77 -10.56
CA ALA A 423 -22.17 6.91 -9.40
C ALA A 423 -23.31 5.90 -9.35
N LYS A 424 -23.55 5.33 -8.17
CA LYS A 424 -24.75 4.55 -7.85
C LYS A 424 -25.50 5.29 -6.74
N THR A 425 -26.34 6.25 -7.09
CA THR A 425 -26.92 7.20 -6.10
C THR A 425 -27.94 6.57 -5.16
N PHE A 426 -28.35 5.32 -5.41
CA PHE A 426 -29.15 4.52 -4.48
C PHE A 426 -28.32 3.95 -3.32
N ILE A 427 -26.99 3.98 -3.38
CA ILE A 427 -26.11 3.67 -2.26
C ILE A 427 -26.11 4.86 -1.30
N THR A 428 -26.65 4.66 -0.10
CA THR A 428 -26.77 5.71 0.93
C THR A 428 -25.52 5.83 1.80
N ALA A 429 -24.69 4.78 1.85
CA ALA A 429 -23.41 4.81 2.54
C ALA A 429 -22.43 5.76 1.82
N PRO A 430 -21.64 6.56 2.55
CA PRO A 430 -20.68 7.46 1.92
C PRO A 430 -19.56 6.70 1.21
N SER A 431 -19.00 7.33 0.16
CA SER A 431 -17.64 6.98 -0.28
C SER A 431 -16.65 7.41 0.81
N LEU A 432 -15.56 6.67 0.95
CA LEU A 432 -14.53 6.89 1.97
C LEU A 432 -13.19 7.14 1.29
N ILE A 433 -12.54 8.25 1.62
CA ILE A 433 -11.15 8.52 1.20
C ILE A 433 -10.27 8.57 2.43
N ARG A 434 -9.25 7.71 2.46
CA ARG A 434 -8.23 7.70 3.49
C ARG A 434 -7.13 8.70 3.16
N ILE A 435 -6.73 9.49 4.15
CA ILE A 435 -5.66 10.49 4.08
C ILE A 435 -4.64 10.27 5.20
N SER A 436 -3.41 10.77 4.99
CA SER A 436 -2.40 10.89 6.04
C SER A 436 -2.18 12.37 6.39
N PRO A 437 -2.89 12.93 7.40
CA PRO A 437 -2.75 14.32 7.77
C PRO A 437 -1.34 14.68 8.24
N LYS A 438 -0.71 13.79 9.01
CA LYS A 438 0.64 14.03 9.55
C LYS A 438 1.69 14.19 8.45
N MET A 439 1.57 13.40 7.37
CA MET A 439 2.58 13.36 6.29
C MET A 439 2.24 14.25 5.10
N TYR A 440 0.97 14.38 4.72
CA TYR A 440 0.58 15.07 3.48
C TYR A 440 -0.33 16.28 3.69
N TYR A 441 -1.10 16.33 4.79
CA TYR A 441 -2.10 17.39 5.02
C TYR A 441 -2.05 18.05 6.41
N PRO A 442 -0.88 18.47 6.90
CA PRO A 442 -0.73 19.01 8.25
C PRO A 442 -1.44 20.36 8.46
N ASP A 443 -1.85 21.00 7.35
CA ASP A 443 -2.62 22.25 7.35
C ASP A 443 -4.10 22.05 6.97
N GLY A 444 -4.54 20.79 6.91
CA GLY A 444 -5.86 20.41 6.44
C GLY A 444 -5.94 20.17 4.93
N ILE A 445 -7.15 19.89 4.49
CA ILE A 445 -7.49 19.48 3.13
C ILE A 445 -8.53 20.39 2.51
N ARG A 446 -8.57 20.39 1.17
CA ARG A 446 -9.75 20.79 0.39
C ARG A 446 -10.20 19.64 -0.51
N VAL A 447 -11.51 19.51 -0.67
CA VAL A 447 -12.13 18.51 -1.56
C VAL A 447 -12.83 19.26 -2.69
N ILE A 448 -12.57 18.84 -3.93
CA ILE A 448 -13.17 19.42 -5.13
C ILE A 448 -13.86 18.29 -5.88
N SER A 449 -15.09 18.52 -6.35
CA SER A 449 -15.88 17.54 -7.10
C SER A 449 -16.28 18.08 -8.47
N ASN A 450 -16.35 17.18 -9.45
CA ASN A 450 -16.93 17.40 -10.76
C ASN A 450 -17.93 16.25 -11.05
N PRO A 451 -19.21 16.53 -11.35
CA PRO A 451 -19.85 17.84 -11.41
C PRO A 451 -19.79 18.60 -10.07
N PRO A 452 -19.75 19.94 -10.11
CA PRO A 452 -19.77 20.73 -8.90
C PRO A 452 -21.06 20.46 -8.11
N ASN A 453 -20.96 20.43 -6.78
CA ASN A 453 -22.07 20.22 -5.85
C ASN A 453 -22.74 18.84 -5.92
N ALA A 454 -22.24 17.87 -6.71
CA ALA A 454 -22.76 16.50 -6.71
C ALA A 454 -22.41 15.73 -5.42
N ILE A 455 -21.38 16.20 -4.70
CA ILE A 455 -20.86 15.61 -3.47
C ILE A 455 -20.67 16.69 -2.41
N THR A 456 -21.04 16.38 -1.18
CA THR A 456 -20.59 17.07 0.05
C THR A 456 -19.67 16.17 0.85
N TYR A 457 -18.81 16.74 1.71
CA TYR A 457 -17.92 15.95 2.53
C TYR A 457 -17.96 16.31 4.03
N THR A 458 -17.66 15.31 4.84
CA THR A 458 -17.41 15.41 6.29
C THR A 458 -16.13 14.61 6.63
N MET A 459 -15.63 14.76 7.85
CA MET A 459 -14.55 13.90 8.36
C MET A 459 -15.17 12.87 9.31
N GLU A 460 -14.91 11.58 9.09
CA GLU A 460 -15.25 10.52 10.06
C GLU A 460 -14.31 10.56 11.26
N ASN A 461 -13.03 10.75 10.96
CA ASN A 461 -11.94 10.91 11.92
C ASN A 461 -10.82 11.70 11.23
N GLU A 462 -9.66 11.83 11.88
CA GLU A 462 -8.52 12.57 11.32
C GLU A 462 -8.00 11.99 9.99
N ASN A 463 -8.12 10.67 9.77
CA ASN A 463 -7.60 9.98 8.59
C ASN A 463 -8.65 9.68 7.50
N VAL A 464 -9.94 9.88 7.73
CA VAL A 464 -10.99 9.42 6.78
C VAL A 464 -11.99 10.51 6.45
N ILE A 465 -12.13 10.80 5.16
CA ILE A 465 -13.12 11.70 4.58
C ILE A 465 -14.33 10.87 4.17
N GLN A 466 -15.53 11.31 4.56
CA GLN A 466 -16.81 10.78 4.08
C GLN A 466 -17.37 11.68 2.99
N LEU A 467 -17.72 11.10 1.84
CA LEU A 467 -18.33 11.80 0.71
C LEU A 467 -19.77 11.33 0.52
N HIS A 468 -20.71 12.26 0.59
CA HIS A 468 -22.14 11.99 0.46
C HIS A 468 -22.66 12.57 -0.84
N TYR A 469 -23.50 11.80 -1.54
CA TYR A 469 -24.28 12.32 -2.66
C TYR A 469 -25.25 13.41 -2.20
N THR A 470 -25.36 14.44 -3.02
CA THR A 470 -26.41 15.47 -2.89
C THR A 470 -27.59 15.14 -3.79
N ASP A 471 -28.63 15.98 -3.74
CA ASP A 471 -29.75 15.96 -4.68
C ASP A 471 -29.34 16.28 -6.13
N LYS A 472 -28.12 16.79 -6.35
CA LYS A 472 -27.55 17.07 -7.68
C LYS A 472 -26.80 15.89 -8.29
N ALA A 473 -26.53 14.84 -7.51
CA ALA A 473 -25.89 13.64 -8.03
C ALA A 473 -26.84 12.88 -8.97
N VAL A 474 -26.36 12.55 -10.17
CA VAL A 474 -27.12 11.76 -11.14
C VAL A 474 -26.61 10.33 -11.16
N ASN A 475 -27.52 9.36 -11.07
CA ASN A 475 -27.17 7.95 -11.16
C ASN A 475 -26.47 7.63 -12.49
N ALA A 476 -25.49 6.74 -12.46
CA ALA A 476 -24.65 6.35 -13.60
C ALA A 476 -23.78 7.47 -14.21
N GLN A 477 -23.77 8.68 -13.64
CA GLN A 477 -22.83 9.72 -14.05
C GLN A 477 -21.44 9.47 -13.47
N THR A 478 -20.40 9.84 -14.21
CA THR A 478 -19.03 9.87 -13.67
C THR A 478 -18.88 11.03 -12.69
N ILE A 479 -18.48 10.71 -11.46
CA ILE A 479 -18.02 11.68 -10.47
C ILE A 479 -16.50 11.64 -10.45
N LEU A 480 -15.86 12.81 -10.49
CA LEU A 480 -14.44 12.99 -10.22
C LEU A 480 -14.29 13.79 -8.94
N VAL A 481 -13.51 13.29 -7.99
CA VAL A 481 -13.14 14.01 -6.77
C VAL A 481 -11.63 14.15 -6.71
N SER A 482 -11.17 15.32 -6.28
CA SER A 482 -9.79 15.53 -5.88
C SER A 482 -9.68 15.95 -4.43
N VAL A 483 -8.74 15.35 -3.71
CA VAL A 483 -8.31 15.77 -2.36
C VAL A 483 -6.96 16.45 -2.51
N GLN A 484 -6.84 17.64 -1.95
CA GLN A 484 -5.63 18.46 -2.10
C GLN A 484 -5.25 19.09 -0.76
N PRO A 485 -3.97 19.41 -0.53
CA PRO A 485 -3.57 20.25 0.59
C PRO A 485 -4.39 21.54 0.65
N GLN A 486 -4.75 22.01 1.85
CA GLN A 486 -5.58 23.20 2.04
C GLN A 486 -5.05 24.42 1.28
N PHE A 487 -3.74 24.64 1.34
CA PHE A 487 -3.04 25.72 0.65
C PHE A 487 -2.55 25.28 -0.73
N PRO A 488 -2.36 26.21 -1.70
CA PRO A 488 -1.72 25.88 -2.96
C PRO A 488 -0.31 25.33 -2.72
N THR A 489 -0.06 24.12 -3.22
CA THR A 489 1.18 23.36 -3.04
C THR A 489 1.65 22.81 -4.38
N GLY A 490 2.93 22.98 -4.70
CA GLY A 490 3.55 22.47 -5.93
C GLY A 490 4.82 23.21 -6.31
N ALA A 491 5.29 22.97 -7.53
CA ALA A 491 6.44 23.68 -8.10
C ALA A 491 6.13 25.15 -8.40
N ILE A 492 7.13 26.02 -8.19
CA ILE A 492 7.15 27.39 -8.71
C ILE A 492 8.09 27.38 -9.91
N THR A 493 7.59 27.70 -11.11
CA THR A 493 8.35 27.56 -12.36
C THR A 493 8.56 28.89 -13.08
N ASN A 494 9.60 28.98 -13.90
CA ASN A 494 9.86 30.15 -14.75
C ASN A 494 9.86 29.73 -16.23
N SER A 495 8.93 30.26 -17.03
CA SER A 495 8.80 29.87 -18.44
C SER A 495 10.00 30.27 -19.31
N ALA A 496 10.64 31.41 -19.00
CA ALA A 496 11.80 31.90 -19.76
C ALA A 496 13.03 31.00 -19.64
N SER A 497 13.12 30.26 -18.55
CA SER A 497 14.17 29.26 -18.31
C SER A 497 13.96 27.92 -19.02
N GLY A 498 12.89 27.77 -19.81
CA GLY A 498 12.43 26.47 -20.30
C GLY A 498 11.58 25.70 -19.27
N GLY A 499 10.96 26.41 -18.32
CA GLY A 499 10.06 25.81 -17.32
C GLY A 499 10.78 25.19 -16.12
N LYS A 500 11.99 25.65 -15.77
CA LYS A 500 12.72 25.20 -14.58
C LYS A 500 12.07 25.68 -13.28
N CYS A 501 12.40 24.98 -12.20
CA CYS A 501 11.81 25.10 -10.88
C CYS A 501 12.68 25.93 -9.93
N MET A 502 12.01 26.60 -8.99
CA MET A 502 12.61 27.09 -7.76
C MET A 502 12.98 25.91 -6.86
N ASP A 503 14.24 25.80 -6.50
CA ASP A 503 14.83 24.59 -5.90
C ASP A 503 15.69 24.94 -4.68
N VAL A 504 15.56 24.17 -3.60
CA VAL A 504 16.48 24.24 -2.46
C VAL A 504 17.75 23.48 -2.80
N PHE A 505 18.87 24.22 -2.88
CA PHE A 505 20.16 23.68 -3.32
C PHE A 505 20.55 22.41 -2.57
N ASN A 506 20.89 21.35 -3.33
CA ASN A 506 21.27 20.03 -2.82
C ASN A 506 20.26 19.41 -1.84
N ALA A 507 18.97 19.76 -1.95
CA ALA A 507 17.93 19.31 -1.03
C ALA A 507 18.30 19.48 0.46
N THR A 508 19.09 20.51 0.79
CA THR A 508 19.64 20.71 2.13
C THR A 508 18.76 21.65 2.95
N VAL A 509 18.13 21.12 4.00
CA VAL A 509 17.19 21.87 4.86
C VAL A 509 17.93 22.49 6.05
N LEU A 510 18.74 23.51 5.78
CA LEU A 510 19.49 24.26 6.79
C LEU A 510 19.28 25.78 6.64
N PRO A 511 19.37 26.56 7.73
CA PRO A 511 19.33 28.02 7.66
C PRO A 511 20.38 28.57 6.69
N ASN A 512 20.01 29.60 5.95
CA ASN A 512 20.82 30.28 4.94
C ASN A 512 21.21 29.44 3.71
N ASN A 513 20.67 28.23 3.54
CA ASN A 513 20.89 27.45 2.31
C ASN A 513 20.27 28.21 1.11
N PRO A 514 20.99 28.39 -0.01
CA PRO A 514 20.48 29.15 -1.14
C PRO A 514 19.33 28.44 -1.86
N VAL A 515 18.42 29.24 -2.40
CA VAL A 515 17.43 28.79 -3.37
C VAL A 515 17.94 29.11 -4.77
N ILE A 516 17.83 28.14 -5.67
CA ILE A 516 18.39 28.17 -7.01
C ILE A 516 17.32 27.88 -8.05
N LEU A 517 17.68 28.10 -9.32
CA LEU A 517 16.97 27.61 -10.48
C LEU A 517 17.52 26.23 -10.86
N PHE A 518 16.65 25.24 -11.00
CA PHE A 518 17.06 23.90 -11.40
C PHE A 518 15.98 23.21 -12.24
N LYS A 519 16.36 22.22 -13.05
CA LYS A 519 15.40 21.41 -13.80
C LYS A 519 14.34 20.83 -12.85
N CYS A 520 13.07 20.94 -13.22
CA CYS A 520 11.99 20.33 -12.45
C CYS A 520 12.13 18.81 -12.41
N GLY A 521 11.97 18.23 -11.23
CA GLY A 521 12.00 16.79 -10.97
C GLY A 521 10.80 16.34 -10.15
N THR A 522 10.91 15.13 -9.59
CA THR A 522 9.92 14.55 -8.67
C THR A 522 10.35 14.66 -7.21
N ASP A 523 11.29 15.55 -6.92
CA ASP A 523 11.88 15.68 -5.59
C ASP A 523 11.14 16.74 -4.75
N TRP A 524 11.04 16.49 -3.45
CA TRP A 524 10.32 17.34 -2.51
C TRP A 524 10.93 18.74 -2.35
N ASN A 525 12.22 18.91 -2.64
CA ASN A 525 12.98 20.15 -2.45
C ASN A 525 12.61 21.26 -3.45
N GLN A 526 11.68 20.98 -4.37
CA GLN A 526 11.12 21.92 -5.34
C GLN A 526 9.64 22.24 -5.07
N VAL A 527 9.09 21.72 -3.97
CA VAL A 527 7.66 21.82 -3.66
C VAL A 527 7.42 22.90 -2.63
N TRP A 528 6.65 23.91 -3.01
CA TRP A 528 6.40 25.10 -2.21
C TRP A 528 4.92 25.25 -1.89
N LYS A 529 4.64 25.77 -0.69
CA LYS A 529 3.30 25.99 -0.14
C LYS A 529 3.09 27.46 0.20
N PHE A 530 1.99 28.05 -0.29
CA PHE A 530 1.64 29.45 -0.01
C PHE A 530 0.71 29.55 1.20
N LYS A 531 1.23 30.02 2.33
CA LYS A 531 0.49 30.05 3.61
C LYS A 531 0.63 31.39 4.30
N LYS A 532 -0.49 32.12 4.41
CA LYS A 532 -0.58 33.38 5.16
C LYS A 532 0.56 34.37 4.81
N GLY A 533 0.80 34.57 3.52
CA GLY A 533 1.85 35.47 3.02
C GLY A 533 3.27 34.91 3.05
N THR A 534 3.49 33.69 3.54
CA THR A 534 4.79 33.00 3.46
C THR A 534 4.81 32.00 2.30
N ILE A 535 5.99 31.79 1.72
CA ILE A 535 6.30 30.68 0.81
C ILE A 535 7.09 29.68 1.63
N GLN A 536 6.51 28.52 1.91
CA GLN A 536 7.09 27.51 2.77
C GLN A 536 7.56 26.34 1.92
N LEU A 537 8.67 25.73 2.31
CA LEU A 537 8.99 24.41 1.79
C LEU A 537 7.89 23.45 2.27
N ALA A 538 7.18 22.83 1.33
CA ALA A 538 5.96 22.08 1.62
C ALA A 538 6.25 20.78 2.36
N PHE A 539 7.36 20.13 2.03
CA PHE A 539 7.81 18.86 2.57
C PHE A 539 9.32 18.92 2.81
N ASP A 540 9.80 18.27 3.87
CA ASP A 540 11.22 17.96 4.05
C ASP A 540 11.43 16.45 3.88
N GLN A 541 12.64 15.95 4.15
CA GLN A 541 12.97 14.52 4.00
C GLN A 541 12.03 13.59 4.79
N ASP A 542 11.40 14.07 5.86
CA ASP A 542 10.47 13.30 6.70
C ASP A 542 9.01 13.76 6.50
N HIS A 543 8.74 14.59 5.49
CA HIS A 543 7.43 15.22 5.24
C HIS A 543 6.84 15.97 6.46
N ASN A 544 7.68 16.38 7.41
CA ASN A 544 7.26 17.10 8.61
C ASN A 544 7.22 18.61 8.31
N SER A 545 6.15 19.03 7.63
CA SER A 545 6.02 20.38 7.06
C SER A 545 5.97 21.50 8.13
N ASN A 546 6.25 22.73 7.68
CA ASN A 546 6.18 24.02 8.41
C ASN A 546 7.48 24.51 9.08
N LYS A 547 8.60 23.83 8.87
CA LYS A 547 9.86 24.25 9.50
C LYS A 547 10.53 25.42 8.79
N TYR A 548 10.50 25.46 7.45
CA TYR A 548 11.29 26.40 6.67
C TYR A 548 10.51 27.22 5.65
N CYS A 549 10.89 28.50 5.56
CA CYS A 549 10.29 29.54 4.76
C CYS A 549 11.34 30.15 3.83
N LEU A 550 10.89 30.56 2.64
CA LEU A 550 11.63 31.43 1.75
C LEU A 550 11.84 32.78 2.44
N ASP A 551 13.10 33.21 2.51
CA ASP A 551 13.52 34.42 3.22
C ASP A 551 14.50 35.21 2.35
N THR A 552 14.64 36.49 2.66
CA THR A 552 15.67 37.34 2.07
C THR A 552 16.69 37.72 3.13
N LYS A 553 17.99 37.67 2.79
CA LYS A 553 19.06 38.18 3.64
C LYS A 553 19.94 39.19 2.88
N PRO A 554 20.53 40.19 3.57
CA PRO A 554 21.57 41.02 2.97
C PRO A 554 22.70 40.16 2.40
N ASN A 555 23.21 40.55 1.24
CA ASN A 555 24.44 39.97 0.70
C ASN A 555 25.66 40.66 1.37
N ASP A 556 26.82 40.00 1.33
CA ASP A 556 28.07 40.56 1.89
C ASP A 556 28.70 41.63 0.97
N SER A 557 28.02 42.04 -0.11
CA SER A 557 28.58 42.88 -1.18
C SER A 557 27.59 43.96 -1.65
N SER A 558 27.82 45.19 -1.21
CA SER A 558 27.26 46.44 -1.74
C SER A 558 25.75 46.43 -2.07
N GLY A 559 24.88 45.97 -1.17
CA GLY A 559 23.50 46.45 -0.95
C GLY A 559 22.50 46.54 -2.13
N SER A 560 22.84 46.03 -3.32
CA SER A 560 22.04 46.23 -4.54
C SER A 560 20.97 45.16 -4.72
N TYR A 561 21.09 44.03 -4.03
CA TYR A 561 20.16 42.89 -4.05
C TYR A 561 20.20 42.15 -2.70
N LEU A 562 19.25 41.27 -2.47
CA LEU A 562 19.23 40.36 -1.31
C LEU A 562 19.34 38.92 -1.81
N ASP A 563 20.03 38.05 -1.06
CA ASP A 563 20.01 36.63 -1.36
C ASP A 563 18.65 36.04 -0.98
N VAL A 564 18.11 35.17 -1.84
CA VAL A 564 16.92 34.36 -1.52
C VAL A 564 17.40 33.02 -0.96
N VAL A 565 17.01 32.75 0.28
CA VAL A 565 17.51 31.62 1.06
C VAL A 565 16.37 30.90 1.79
N LEU A 566 16.69 29.72 2.30
CA LEU A 566 15.82 28.96 3.19
C LEU A 566 16.17 29.28 4.65
N ASN A 567 15.17 29.61 5.47
CA ASN A 567 15.35 29.83 6.91
C ASN A 567 14.16 29.29 7.71
N ALA A 568 14.35 29.05 9.01
CA ALA A 568 13.26 28.65 9.88
C ALA A 568 12.11 29.67 9.80
N CYS A 569 10.88 29.19 9.68
CA CYS A 569 9.69 30.04 9.62
C CYS A 569 9.52 30.83 10.92
N GLN A 570 9.41 32.16 10.82
CA GLN A 570 9.22 33.06 11.96
C GLN A 570 7.94 33.87 11.77
N GLY A 571 6.99 33.70 12.69
CA GLY A 571 5.69 34.38 12.64
C GLY A 571 5.85 35.90 12.58
N GLY A 572 5.30 36.52 11.54
CA GLY A 572 5.31 37.98 11.37
C GLY A 572 6.63 38.59 10.84
N LYS A 573 7.68 37.77 10.57
CA LYS A 573 8.93 38.29 10.02
C LYS A 573 8.73 38.81 8.60
N ARG A 574 8.85 40.12 8.40
CA ARG A 574 8.56 40.77 7.10
C ARG A 574 9.43 40.29 5.94
N SER A 575 10.68 39.87 6.19
CA SER A 575 11.57 39.35 5.14
C SER A 575 11.13 37.97 4.61
N GLN A 576 10.25 37.27 5.32
CA GLN A 576 9.62 36.01 4.90
C GLN A 576 8.20 36.22 4.36
N GLN A 577 7.76 37.47 4.23
CA GLN A 577 6.44 37.80 3.69
C GLN A 577 6.54 38.16 2.21
N TRP A 578 5.66 37.58 1.43
CA TRP A 578 5.66 37.64 -0.03
C TRP A 578 4.26 37.98 -0.52
N SER A 579 4.19 38.83 -1.54
CA SER A 579 2.98 39.12 -2.30
C SER A 579 3.18 38.74 -3.76
N THR A 580 2.09 38.47 -4.47
CA THR A 580 2.16 38.03 -5.87
C THR A 580 1.34 38.96 -6.75
N THR A 581 1.81 39.19 -7.97
CA THR A 581 1.07 39.98 -8.96
C THR A 581 0.40 39.07 -9.96
N ALA A 582 -0.64 39.57 -10.65
CA ALA A 582 -1.30 38.84 -11.74
C ALA A 582 -0.35 38.53 -12.91
N SER A 583 0.74 39.29 -13.06
CA SER A 583 1.77 39.01 -14.06
C SER A 583 2.66 37.82 -13.68
N GLY A 584 2.79 37.48 -12.39
CA GLY A 584 3.63 36.39 -11.89
C GLY A 584 4.87 36.83 -11.10
N ASN A 585 4.98 38.11 -10.74
CA ASN A 585 6.07 38.54 -9.86
C ASN A 585 5.83 38.07 -8.43
N ILE A 586 6.89 37.61 -7.76
CA ILE A 586 6.88 37.28 -6.33
C ILE A 586 7.66 38.38 -5.61
N VAL A 587 6.97 39.24 -4.87
CA VAL A 587 7.51 40.48 -4.28
C VAL A 587 7.68 40.33 -2.77
N ASN A 588 8.89 40.57 -2.28
CA ASN A 588 9.20 40.59 -0.86
C ASN A 588 8.58 41.83 -0.20
N VAL A 589 7.85 41.63 0.90
CA VAL A 589 7.10 42.69 1.58
C VAL A 589 7.99 43.61 2.42
N ALA A 590 9.21 43.20 2.78
CA ALA A 590 10.17 44.05 3.49
C ALA A 590 10.91 45.01 2.56
N SER A 591 11.44 44.51 1.44
CA SER A 591 12.27 45.30 0.51
C SER A 591 11.51 45.88 -0.68
N GLY A 592 10.37 45.30 -1.07
CA GLY A 592 9.68 45.61 -2.32
C GLY A 592 10.36 44.99 -3.55
N TYR A 593 11.34 44.11 -3.37
CA TYR A 593 12.08 43.45 -4.44
C TYR A 593 11.42 42.15 -4.92
N CYS A 594 11.59 41.83 -6.19
CA CYS A 594 11.07 40.65 -6.86
C CYS A 594 12.08 39.50 -6.81
N VAL A 595 11.60 38.26 -6.67
CA VAL A 595 12.43 37.07 -6.89
C VAL A 595 12.89 37.05 -8.35
N ASP A 596 14.19 36.97 -8.53
CA ASP A 596 14.92 37.19 -9.78
C ASP A 596 15.96 36.09 -10.00
N ILE A 597 15.99 35.54 -11.22
CA ILE A 597 17.07 34.66 -11.67
C ILE A 597 18.29 35.51 -12.00
N ASN A 598 19.35 35.35 -11.18
CA ASN A 598 20.54 36.20 -11.23
C ASN A 598 21.09 36.36 -12.66
N ALA A 599 21.24 37.61 -13.09
CA ALA A 599 21.78 37.99 -14.39
C ALA A 599 21.06 37.35 -15.59
N SER A 600 19.79 36.95 -15.44
CA SER A 600 19.05 36.17 -16.45
C SER A 600 19.78 34.89 -16.89
N ASN A 601 20.59 34.31 -16.00
CA ASN A 601 21.29 33.06 -16.27
C ASN A 601 20.35 31.87 -16.06
N TYR A 602 19.83 31.30 -17.14
CA TYR A 602 18.88 30.19 -17.07
C TYR A 602 19.54 28.81 -16.91
N GLN A 603 20.82 28.73 -16.53
CA GLN A 603 21.50 27.47 -16.27
C GLN A 603 21.12 26.88 -14.91
N ASP A 604 21.19 25.54 -14.81
CA ASP A 604 20.96 24.83 -13.56
C ASP A 604 21.98 25.26 -12.49
N GLY A 605 21.51 25.46 -11.26
CA GLY A 605 22.34 25.93 -10.15
C GLY A 605 22.42 27.46 -10.04
N THR A 606 21.79 28.21 -10.95
CA THR A 606 21.78 29.69 -10.84
C THR A 606 21.04 30.13 -9.58
N LYS A 607 21.70 30.93 -8.75
CA LYS A 607 21.08 31.48 -7.53
C LYS A 607 19.89 32.38 -7.84
N LEU A 608 18.85 32.26 -7.04
CA LEU A 608 17.78 33.23 -6.98
C LEU A 608 18.13 34.34 -5.98
N LEU A 609 17.72 35.55 -6.31
CA LEU A 609 17.95 36.73 -5.49
C LEU A 609 16.70 37.62 -5.51
N ALA A 610 16.59 38.55 -4.56
CA ALA A 610 15.55 39.56 -4.57
C ALA A 610 16.15 40.85 -5.12
N TYR A 611 15.63 41.32 -6.26
CA TYR A 611 16.11 42.50 -6.97
C TYR A 611 14.97 43.47 -7.31
N THR A 612 15.30 44.70 -7.70
CA THR A 612 14.32 45.71 -8.13
C THR A 612 13.35 45.13 -9.15
N CYS A 613 12.05 45.21 -8.87
CA CYS A 613 11.01 44.69 -9.74
C CYS A 613 11.01 45.42 -11.09
N GLY A 614 11.17 44.68 -12.18
CA GLY A 614 11.07 45.18 -13.53
C GLY A 614 9.67 45.08 -14.12
N ASN A 615 9.43 45.80 -15.21
CA ASN A 615 8.19 45.70 -15.96
C ASN A 615 8.18 44.43 -16.83
N ARG A 616 7.49 43.38 -16.38
CA ARG A 616 7.37 42.08 -17.09
C ARG A 616 8.72 41.46 -17.50
N GLN A 617 9.74 41.63 -16.66
CA GLN A 617 11.07 41.06 -16.90
C GLN A 617 11.03 39.54 -16.78
N ALA A 618 11.39 38.83 -17.85
CA ALA A 618 11.20 37.39 -18.00
C ALA A 618 11.86 36.55 -16.88
N ASN A 619 13.02 36.98 -16.38
CA ASN A 619 13.74 36.36 -15.27
C ASN A 619 13.12 36.61 -13.87
N GLN A 620 12.03 37.39 -13.79
CA GLN A 620 11.26 37.67 -12.57
C GLN A 620 9.80 37.18 -12.64
N MET A 621 9.41 36.55 -13.76
CA MET A 621 8.05 36.06 -13.96
C MET A 621 7.94 34.59 -13.58
N TRP A 622 7.18 34.29 -12.54
CA TRP A 622 7.00 32.95 -12.01
C TRP A 622 5.57 32.47 -12.19
N THR A 623 5.43 31.20 -12.56
CA THR A 623 4.18 30.46 -12.50
C THR A 623 4.11 29.81 -11.14
N LEU A 624 3.09 30.18 -10.37
CA LEU A 624 2.86 29.65 -9.04
C LEU A 624 2.15 28.29 -9.13
N PRO A 625 2.25 27.45 -8.09
CA PRO A 625 1.42 26.26 -7.98
C PRO A 625 -0.04 26.64 -8.17
N GLY A 626 -0.75 25.94 -9.04
CA GLY A 626 -2.16 26.21 -9.31
C GLY A 626 -2.96 26.32 -8.01
N GLY A 627 -3.54 27.49 -7.78
CA GLY A 627 -4.47 27.75 -6.70
C GLY A 627 -5.87 27.83 -7.26
N VAL A 628 -6.69 26.81 -6.97
CA VAL A 628 -8.14 26.72 -7.20
C VAL A 628 -8.53 26.71 -8.71
N ASP A 629 -9.37 25.75 -9.12
CA ASP A 629 -10.06 25.67 -10.45
C ASP A 629 -9.40 24.88 -11.60
N GLY A 630 -8.30 24.16 -11.37
CA GLY A 630 -7.79 23.21 -12.36
C GLY A 630 -8.49 21.85 -12.28
N VAL A 631 -9.57 21.64 -13.05
CA VAL A 631 -9.98 20.30 -13.45
C VAL A 631 -8.82 19.73 -14.27
N TRP A 632 -8.25 18.59 -13.85
CA TRP A 632 -7.29 17.89 -14.69
C TRP A 632 -7.98 17.45 -15.98
N GLU A 633 -7.49 17.94 -17.11
CA GLU A 633 -7.67 17.25 -18.39
C GLU A 633 -6.71 16.05 -18.40
N VAL A 634 -7.28 14.86 -18.52
CA VAL A 634 -6.52 13.61 -18.64
C VAL A 634 -5.81 13.66 -19.99
N HIS A 635 -4.48 13.78 -19.99
CA HIS A 635 -3.71 13.41 -21.18
C HIS A 635 -3.78 11.88 -21.32
N SER A 636 -4.42 11.47 -22.41
CA SER A 636 -4.63 10.10 -22.90
C SER A 636 -3.35 9.31 -23.06
#